data_AF-A0A1Q3SZW4-F1
#
_entry.id   AF-A0A1Q3SZW4-F1
#
_cell.length_a   1.000
_cell.length_b   1.000
_cell.length_c   1.000
_cell.angle_alpha   90.00
_cell.angle_beta   90.00
_cell.angle_gamma   90.00
#
_symmetry.space_group_name_H-M   'P 1'
#
loop_
_entity.id
_entity.type
_entity.pdbx_description
1 polymer ?
#
loop_
_entity_poly.entity_id
_entity_poly.type
_entity_poly.pdbx_seq_one_letter_code
_entity_poly.pdbx_strand_id
1 'polypeptide(L)'
;MASAVLVLTLALVAVPAATPPAQAAVASEFNAGYIISDENMYDGNAMDTGAVQSFIQRQNSTCNSSFACLFNYRQSTPAMPASQYCAAMPAVTNDSAAGIIARVGQACRISQKALLVLLQKEQSLVTSTMPTKRSFEAATGFNCPDTAPCDPAFGSFFYQVYYGARQFQVYRLNPQWFRHQANAWNDVYWNPNAGCGTGRVFIRNAATAGLYNYTPYQPNAAALANLYGTGDGCSSYGNRNFWRLWSDWFGSPTEDPLMVVRVSGSNTAYLSTGTVRYRIPTDERLAQFTWLGSVRQISQSQLDVLQDGGDAPRAVRITDGTIVLLDSGKRFIVENCSVASEFGWDCDRLPIAGWGQVLRYGDGGYLRRLVTSSDTGRTWLIQSSVRREVPDASLLAMFGIPSVTSTVSEAMLSEYTLSGPVVTSGVYTEGTKVKAVTGGGTYDVPAAAARSSAFSGARNLTAPSFDMLGSNGVLPTRIRSAGESYVLADEGWLKVSAAVYGGDAAFTSVPDRAWDALRVIGTDRLPHFAREHTDPQVYLVSGQKQAVTTADQSAITRMFGVNPRVWALADGALSGLAQSQRSGLARAGDGTLYFFDQRRAFVVPGCDMVRDLGADCNTVPTLAAGELNGYERPGTLQRVVREPSGIQWLIQGGARRQVLDLTLLPPYGIPAVASSVSAEAISSLPVGEPVVAPGAYRAGGDAVKVTTRAGGYELPTDARGLAFARAARVLTEESLTRLPSTGTLPTRMISDGRAFVLVDSGWLEVEAAMYGGNGAFTTLGSRAYEGLPLAQARGAHFLRESSSGVTYLLSGGFLQSTADATERAWISAYFGVSAREWVGAPGVLSALRPRFERIMRAADGSFVLVDGTVRYRLDSCNQVRDLGGVCETLPTVSSADLAYLTDRGPLTAVVQAPDGVRWLLQDGKRREVPALSILARYGISDRVTVVSAELVGALAVGDPVIAAGAYSDGVNGFRVVTEGGERWDLPAAARTPGVLAGVVRLTADSLNAQPATGVLPLRMTSEGNAYVLTVDGWLGVPTDAMGSLVFTAIGAKGWTGLPSAGRETRPFFARESASTQVYLVSGGLQAVANDDALRWISATYGVPTRVWVLADGALH
;
A
#
# COMPACT_ATOMS: atom_id res chain seq x y z
N MET A 1 34.59 2.28 -20.53
CA MET A 1 34.65 2.05 -21.98
C MET A 1 33.25 1.70 -22.45
N ALA A 2 32.65 2.56 -23.26
CA ALA A 2 31.28 2.40 -23.77
C ALA A 2 31.32 1.57 -25.06
N SER A 3 30.52 0.50 -25.14
CA SER A 3 30.28 -0.24 -26.38
C SER A 3 28.81 -0.06 -26.77
N ALA A 4 28.61 0.68 -27.86
CA ALA A 4 27.33 0.89 -28.51
C ALA A 4 26.92 -0.35 -29.30
N VAL A 5 25.68 -0.82 -29.11
CA VAL A 5 25.06 -1.87 -29.94
C VAL A 5 24.02 -1.20 -30.84
N LEU A 6 24.26 -1.32 -32.14
CA LEU A 6 23.44 -0.82 -33.24
C LEU A 6 22.20 -1.72 -33.41
N VAL A 7 21.01 -1.20 -33.13
CA VAL A 7 19.74 -1.92 -33.38
C VAL A 7 19.28 -1.61 -34.81
N LEU A 8 19.30 -2.63 -35.66
CA LEU A 8 18.78 -2.61 -37.02
C LEU A 8 17.27 -2.88 -36.97
N THR A 9 16.44 -1.86 -37.17
CA THR A 9 14.97 -2.00 -37.27
C THR A 9 14.59 -2.55 -38.65
N LEU A 10 14.18 -3.83 -38.72
CA LEU A 10 13.42 -4.37 -39.85
C LEU A 10 11.98 -3.84 -39.78
N ALA A 11 11.57 -3.07 -40.78
CA ALA A 11 10.17 -2.68 -40.95
C ALA A 11 9.36 -3.88 -41.49
N LEU A 12 8.48 -4.46 -40.67
CA LEU A 12 7.44 -5.38 -41.14
C LEU A 12 6.38 -4.58 -41.90
N VAL A 13 6.21 -4.88 -43.20
CA VAL A 13 5.08 -4.41 -43.99
C VAL A 13 3.85 -5.20 -43.56
N ALA A 14 2.88 -4.53 -42.92
CA ALA A 14 1.60 -5.12 -42.58
C ALA A 14 0.78 -5.36 -43.85
N VAL A 15 0.47 -6.62 -44.15
CA VAL A 15 -0.48 -7.00 -45.21
C VAL A 15 -1.90 -6.75 -44.67
N PRO A 16 -2.77 -5.98 -45.38
CA PRO A 16 -4.12 -5.73 -44.90
C PRO A 16 -4.94 -7.03 -44.92
N ALA A 17 -5.66 -7.31 -43.83
CA ALA A 17 -6.56 -8.44 -43.71
C ALA A 17 -7.65 -8.38 -44.81
N ALA A 18 -7.81 -9.48 -45.56
CA ALA A 18 -8.87 -9.62 -46.55
C ALA A 18 -10.23 -9.62 -45.83
N THR A 19 -11.13 -8.76 -46.27
CA THR A 19 -12.52 -8.73 -45.81
C THR A 19 -13.22 -9.97 -46.41
N PRO A 20 -13.98 -10.77 -45.65
CA PRO A 20 -14.74 -11.89 -46.23
C PRO A 20 -15.65 -11.36 -47.34
N PRO A 21 -15.90 -12.16 -48.39
CA PRO A 21 -16.71 -11.73 -49.53
C PRO A 21 -18.12 -11.33 -49.07
N ALA A 22 -18.60 -10.20 -49.57
CA ALA A 22 -19.97 -9.74 -49.38
C ALA A 22 -20.95 -10.84 -49.82
N GLN A 23 -21.82 -11.27 -48.91
CA GLN A 23 -22.84 -12.28 -49.18
C GLN A 23 -24.19 -11.57 -49.36
N ALA A 24 -24.80 -11.74 -50.53
CA ALA A 24 -26.11 -11.14 -50.79
C ALA A 24 -27.14 -11.67 -49.78
N ALA A 25 -27.92 -10.77 -49.19
CA ALA A 25 -28.96 -11.12 -48.24
C ALA A 25 -30.04 -12.04 -48.87
N VAL A 26 -30.40 -13.11 -48.18
CA VAL A 26 -31.45 -14.06 -48.62
C VAL A 26 -32.70 -13.88 -47.76
N ALA A 27 -33.84 -13.57 -48.38
CA ALA A 27 -35.06 -13.17 -47.66
C ALA A 27 -35.53 -14.17 -46.59
N SER A 28 -35.30 -15.47 -46.80
CA SER A 28 -35.66 -16.53 -45.84
C SER A 28 -34.86 -16.48 -44.53
N GLU A 29 -33.76 -15.75 -44.48
CA GLU A 29 -32.92 -15.60 -43.29
C GLU A 29 -33.37 -14.42 -42.40
N PHE A 30 -34.31 -13.58 -42.87
CA PHE A 30 -34.85 -12.50 -42.05
C PHE A 30 -35.76 -13.06 -40.95
N ASN A 31 -35.44 -12.72 -39.70
CA ASN A 31 -36.25 -13.05 -38.54
C ASN A 31 -36.70 -11.77 -37.83
N ALA A 32 -38.00 -11.48 -37.89
CA ALA A 32 -38.59 -10.29 -37.27
C ALA A 32 -38.33 -10.19 -35.75
N GLY A 33 -38.17 -11.34 -35.06
CA GLY A 33 -37.89 -11.40 -33.63
C GLY A 33 -36.41 -11.39 -33.26
N TYR A 34 -35.50 -11.49 -34.24
CA TYR A 34 -34.06 -11.55 -34.03
C TYR A 34 -33.31 -10.95 -35.23
N ILE A 35 -33.33 -9.63 -35.33
CA ILE A 35 -32.83 -8.87 -36.49
C ILE A 35 -31.30 -8.78 -36.46
N ILE A 36 -30.74 -8.57 -35.28
CA ILE A 36 -29.30 -8.53 -35.01
C ILE A 36 -29.08 -9.10 -33.60
N SER A 37 -27.98 -9.82 -33.39
CA SER A 37 -27.60 -10.30 -32.05
C SER A 37 -27.18 -9.14 -31.15
N ASP A 38 -27.28 -9.32 -29.82
CA ASP A 38 -26.80 -8.30 -28.87
C ASP A 38 -25.27 -8.17 -28.98
N GLU A 39 -24.59 -9.28 -29.26
CA GLU A 39 -23.17 -9.37 -29.50
C GLU A 39 -22.74 -8.47 -30.66
N ASN A 40 -23.41 -8.56 -31.80
CA ASN A 40 -23.06 -7.76 -32.98
C ASN A 40 -23.45 -6.29 -32.81
N MET A 41 -24.56 -5.98 -32.13
CA MET A 41 -25.01 -4.60 -31.93
C MET A 41 -24.13 -3.83 -30.94
N TYR A 42 -23.77 -4.46 -29.82
CA TYR A 42 -23.11 -3.83 -28.68
C TYR A 42 -21.58 -4.09 -28.63
N ASP A 43 -20.99 -4.64 -29.70
CA ASP A 43 -19.54 -4.77 -29.86
C ASP A 43 -18.87 -3.42 -30.16
N GLY A 44 -18.57 -2.64 -29.11
CA GLY A 44 -17.89 -1.34 -29.24
C GLY A 44 -16.47 -1.38 -29.81
N ASN A 45 -15.91 -2.56 -30.07
CA ASN A 45 -14.58 -2.75 -30.63
C ASN A 45 -14.61 -3.41 -32.02
N ALA A 46 -15.77 -3.44 -32.68
CA ALA A 46 -15.97 -4.12 -33.95
C ALA A 46 -15.08 -3.60 -35.10
N MET A 47 -14.71 -2.32 -35.08
CA MET A 47 -13.76 -1.71 -36.02
C MET A 47 -12.99 -0.56 -35.36
N ASP A 48 -11.68 -0.52 -35.58
CA ASP A 48 -10.86 0.66 -35.25
C ASP A 48 -11.02 1.77 -36.31
N THR A 49 -10.43 2.95 -36.05
CA THR A 49 -10.47 4.10 -36.95
C THR A 49 -9.99 3.78 -38.37
N GLY A 50 -8.95 2.95 -38.52
CA GLY A 50 -8.38 2.60 -39.81
C GLY A 50 -9.29 1.66 -40.60
N ALA A 51 -9.90 0.68 -39.93
CA ALA A 51 -10.86 -0.24 -40.50
C ALA A 51 -12.15 0.48 -40.95
N VAL A 52 -12.66 1.41 -40.13
CA VAL A 52 -13.80 2.26 -40.50
C VAL A 52 -13.47 3.12 -41.72
N GLN A 53 -12.32 3.79 -41.71
CA GLN A 53 -11.88 4.64 -42.83
C GLN A 53 -11.78 3.83 -44.13
N SER A 54 -11.15 2.67 -44.07
CA SER A 54 -10.98 1.77 -45.22
C SER A 54 -12.33 1.25 -45.73
N PHE A 55 -13.27 0.95 -44.83
CA PHE A 55 -14.61 0.52 -45.22
C PHE A 55 -15.37 1.62 -45.97
N ILE A 56 -15.41 2.84 -45.42
CA ILE A 56 -16.11 3.96 -46.05
C ILE A 56 -15.53 4.26 -47.43
N GLN A 57 -14.19 4.25 -47.57
CA GLN A 57 -13.52 4.45 -48.86
C GLN A 57 -13.82 3.36 -49.89
N ARG A 58 -13.98 2.11 -49.46
CA ARG A 58 -14.40 1.01 -50.36
C ARG A 58 -15.84 1.17 -50.83
N GLN A 59 -16.73 1.67 -49.98
CA GLN A 59 -18.13 1.90 -50.34
C GLN A 59 -18.30 3.13 -51.24
N ASN A 60 -17.49 4.17 -51.02
CA ASN A 60 -17.45 5.33 -51.89
C ASN A 60 -16.07 6.01 -51.86
N SER A 61 -15.46 6.16 -53.03
CA SER A 61 -14.18 6.86 -53.24
C SER A 61 -14.30 8.14 -54.08
N THR A 62 -15.52 8.53 -54.47
CA THR A 62 -15.79 9.70 -55.32
C THR A 62 -16.61 10.75 -54.56
N CYS A 63 -16.25 12.03 -54.70
CA CYS A 63 -16.98 13.12 -54.07
C CYS A 63 -17.35 14.25 -55.05
N ASN A 64 -18.65 14.41 -55.26
CA ASN A 64 -19.29 15.44 -56.09
C ASN A 64 -20.07 16.47 -55.24
N SER A 65 -20.02 16.37 -53.92
CA SER A 65 -20.66 17.33 -53.01
C SER A 65 -19.86 18.62 -52.90
N SER A 66 -20.56 19.76 -52.86
CA SER A 66 -19.97 21.07 -52.52
C SER A 66 -19.71 21.25 -51.01
N PHE A 67 -20.17 20.31 -50.17
CA PHE A 67 -19.94 20.31 -48.72
C PHE A 67 -18.77 19.38 -48.35
N ALA A 68 -19.02 18.07 -48.31
CA ALA A 68 -18.02 17.03 -48.02
C ALA A 68 -18.65 15.65 -48.23
N CYS A 69 -17.85 14.61 -48.48
CA CYS A 69 -18.29 13.21 -48.44
C CYS A 69 -17.80 12.53 -47.16
N LEU A 70 -18.42 11.42 -46.76
CA LEU A 70 -18.13 10.83 -45.45
C LEU A 70 -16.65 10.46 -45.28
N PHE A 71 -15.99 9.94 -46.32
CA PHE A 71 -14.59 9.51 -46.26
C PHE A 71 -13.57 10.65 -46.12
N ASN A 72 -13.93 11.91 -46.45
CA ASN A 72 -13.06 13.08 -46.35
C ASN A 72 -13.56 14.14 -45.34
N TYR A 73 -14.71 13.91 -44.71
CA TYR A 73 -15.29 14.81 -43.72
C TYR A 73 -14.46 14.87 -42.44
N ARG A 74 -14.35 16.08 -41.88
CA ARG A 74 -13.68 16.36 -40.60
C ARG A 74 -14.47 17.35 -39.77
N GLN A 75 -14.42 17.18 -38.44
CA GLN A 75 -15.05 18.07 -37.47
C GLN A 75 -14.24 18.09 -36.17
N SER A 76 -14.13 19.24 -35.51
CA SER A 76 -13.65 19.29 -34.12
C SER A 76 -14.76 18.85 -33.16
N THR A 77 -14.44 17.94 -32.26
CA THR A 77 -15.39 17.33 -31.31
C THR A 77 -15.16 17.84 -29.89
N PRO A 78 -16.23 18.07 -29.11
CA PRO A 78 -16.11 18.48 -27.71
C PRO A 78 -15.75 17.31 -26.80
N ALA A 79 -15.36 17.61 -25.56
CA ALA A 79 -15.27 16.60 -24.50
C ALA A 79 -16.67 16.24 -23.99
N MET A 80 -16.91 14.95 -23.74
CA MET A 80 -18.16 14.44 -23.16
C MET A 80 -17.86 13.75 -21.82
N PRO A 81 -18.56 14.08 -20.72
CA PRO A 81 -18.38 13.40 -19.45
C PRO A 81 -18.90 11.94 -19.53
N ALA A 82 -18.37 11.08 -18.66
CA ALA A 82 -18.89 9.72 -18.51
C ALA A 82 -20.33 9.74 -17.99
N SER A 83 -21.13 8.80 -18.44
CA SER A 83 -22.47 8.52 -17.94
C SER A 83 -22.68 7.01 -17.81
N GLN A 84 -23.83 6.59 -17.28
CA GLN A 84 -24.20 5.17 -17.24
C GLN A 84 -24.30 4.49 -18.63
N TYR A 85 -24.36 5.28 -19.71
CA TYR A 85 -24.56 4.78 -21.08
C TYR A 85 -23.28 4.80 -21.92
N CYS A 86 -22.40 5.79 -21.70
CA CYS A 86 -21.17 5.95 -22.46
C CYS A 86 -20.03 6.42 -21.54
N ALA A 87 -18.83 5.91 -21.78
CA ALA A 87 -17.60 6.37 -21.13
C ALA A 87 -17.27 7.83 -21.48
N ALA A 88 -16.40 8.46 -20.69
CA ALA A 88 -15.93 9.82 -20.96
C ALA A 88 -15.14 9.86 -22.28
N MET A 89 -15.37 10.91 -23.07
CA MET A 89 -14.65 11.15 -24.33
C MET A 89 -13.91 12.48 -24.26
N PRO A 90 -12.60 12.52 -24.58
CA PRO A 90 -11.86 13.77 -24.68
C PRO A 90 -12.21 14.53 -25.97
N ALA A 91 -12.03 15.86 -25.93
CA ALA A 91 -12.13 16.71 -27.11
C ALA A 91 -11.02 16.36 -28.11
N VAL A 92 -11.34 16.35 -29.41
CA VAL A 92 -10.36 16.13 -30.49
C VAL A 92 -10.58 17.17 -31.57
N THR A 93 -9.52 17.87 -31.93
CA THR A 93 -9.52 18.83 -33.03
C THR A 93 -9.40 18.11 -34.37
N ASN A 94 -10.14 18.58 -35.38
CA ASN A 94 -10.06 18.07 -36.76
C ASN A 94 -10.24 16.54 -36.90
N ASP A 95 -11.13 15.95 -36.08
CA ASP A 95 -11.41 14.52 -36.07
C ASP A 95 -12.05 14.08 -37.40
N SER A 96 -11.61 12.95 -37.96
CA SER A 96 -12.22 12.43 -39.19
C SER A 96 -13.57 11.78 -38.87
N ALA A 97 -14.46 11.67 -39.86
CA ALA A 97 -15.70 10.93 -39.67
C ALA A 97 -15.46 9.50 -39.15
N ALA A 98 -14.41 8.83 -39.64
CA ALA A 98 -14.00 7.51 -39.18
C ALA A 98 -13.53 7.52 -37.72
N GLY A 99 -12.76 8.53 -37.30
CA GLY A 99 -12.32 8.69 -35.91
C GLY A 99 -13.49 8.95 -34.97
N ILE A 100 -14.47 9.77 -35.39
CA ILE A 100 -15.71 10.03 -34.65
C ILE A 100 -16.50 8.72 -34.46
N ILE A 101 -16.75 7.96 -35.53
CA ILE A 101 -17.50 6.69 -35.47
C ILE A 101 -16.79 5.69 -34.55
N ALA A 102 -15.47 5.53 -34.69
CA ALA A 102 -14.69 4.61 -33.89
C ALA A 102 -14.73 4.96 -32.40
N ARG A 103 -14.44 6.22 -32.05
CA ARG A 103 -14.42 6.68 -30.65
C ARG A 103 -15.80 6.66 -30.00
N VAL A 104 -16.86 7.04 -30.72
CA VAL A 104 -18.23 6.95 -30.20
C VAL A 104 -18.64 5.50 -29.96
N GLY A 105 -18.39 4.61 -30.93
CA GLY A 105 -18.72 3.20 -30.79
C GLY A 105 -18.03 2.56 -29.59
N GLN A 106 -16.75 2.87 -29.38
CA GLN A 106 -16.00 2.41 -28.22
C GLN A 106 -16.55 2.98 -26.90
N ALA A 107 -16.78 4.30 -26.83
CA ALA A 107 -17.24 4.97 -25.62
C ALA A 107 -18.64 4.50 -25.21
N CYS A 108 -19.56 4.34 -26.17
CA CYS A 108 -20.94 3.94 -25.92
C CYS A 108 -21.17 2.43 -26.01
N ARG A 109 -20.13 1.62 -26.25
CA ARG A 109 -20.24 0.16 -26.46
C ARG A 109 -21.28 -0.20 -27.52
N ILE A 110 -21.18 0.43 -28.68
CA ILE A 110 -22.02 0.20 -29.87
C ILE A 110 -21.10 -0.10 -31.05
N SER A 111 -21.48 -1.09 -31.84
CA SER A 111 -20.70 -1.51 -33.01
C SER A 111 -20.54 -0.41 -34.04
N GLN A 112 -19.30 -0.15 -34.45
CA GLN A 112 -19.00 0.74 -35.56
C GLN A 112 -19.67 0.27 -36.85
N LYS A 113 -19.83 -1.05 -37.03
CA LYS A 113 -20.62 -1.63 -38.15
C LYS A 113 -22.09 -1.24 -38.04
N ALA A 114 -22.68 -1.29 -36.85
CA ALA A 114 -24.07 -0.86 -36.62
C ALA A 114 -24.25 0.64 -36.90
N LEU A 115 -23.28 1.47 -36.47
CA LEU A 115 -23.29 2.92 -36.75
C LEU A 115 -23.19 3.19 -38.25
N LEU A 116 -22.33 2.48 -38.99
CA LEU A 116 -22.22 2.60 -40.45
C LEU A 116 -23.53 2.21 -41.15
N VAL A 117 -24.15 1.11 -40.73
CA VAL A 117 -25.46 0.68 -41.25
C VAL A 117 -26.54 1.70 -40.93
N LEU A 118 -26.53 2.27 -39.72
CA LEU A 118 -27.48 3.31 -39.32
C LEU A 118 -27.32 4.58 -40.16
N LEU A 119 -26.09 5.09 -40.33
CA LEU A 119 -25.79 6.25 -41.19
C LEU A 119 -26.25 6.04 -42.63
N GLN A 120 -26.11 4.82 -43.14
CA GLN A 120 -26.57 4.45 -44.47
C GLN A 120 -28.10 4.36 -44.55
N LYS A 121 -28.73 3.71 -43.58
CA LYS A 121 -30.18 3.55 -43.52
C LYS A 121 -30.89 4.90 -43.45
N GLU A 122 -30.37 5.82 -42.63
CA GLU A 122 -31.07 7.07 -42.30
C GLU A 122 -30.77 8.20 -43.29
N GLN A 123 -29.54 8.28 -43.83
CA GLN A 123 -29.14 9.38 -44.73
C GLN A 123 -28.43 8.93 -46.01
N SER A 124 -28.32 7.62 -46.26
CA SER A 124 -27.49 7.05 -47.36
C SER A 124 -26.05 7.57 -47.36
N LEU A 125 -25.54 7.99 -46.19
CA LEU A 125 -24.37 8.83 -46.08
C LEU A 125 -23.06 8.10 -46.41
N VAL A 126 -23.02 6.78 -46.24
CA VAL A 126 -21.81 5.97 -46.47
C VAL A 126 -21.52 5.83 -47.97
N THR A 127 -22.54 5.63 -48.80
CA THR A 127 -22.38 5.45 -50.26
C THR A 127 -22.62 6.73 -51.08
N SER A 128 -23.13 7.80 -50.48
CA SER A 128 -23.50 9.02 -51.21
C SER A 128 -22.28 9.76 -51.78
N THR A 129 -22.33 10.07 -53.09
CA THR A 129 -21.33 10.91 -53.78
C THR A 129 -21.65 12.40 -53.71
N MET A 130 -22.86 12.77 -53.29
CA MET A 130 -23.31 14.17 -53.25
C MET A 130 -24.14 14.48 -51.98
N PRO A 131 -23.66 14.16 -50.76
CA PRO A 131 -24.39 14.47 -49.54
C PRO A 131 -24.47 15.98 -49.28
N THR A 132 -25.51 16.42 -48.57
CA THR A 132 -25.71 17.83 -48.22
C THR A 132 -25.27 18.11 -46.79
N LYS A 133 -25.13 19.38 -46.40
CA LYS A 133 -24.90 19.77 -44.99
C LYS A 133 -25.95 19.16 -44.06
N ARG A 134 -27.22 19.19 -44.47
CA ARG A 134 -28.35 18.60 -43.74
C ARG A 134 -28.14 17.11 -43.46
N SER A 135 -27.58 16.37 -44.41
CA SER A 135 -27.30 14.93 -44.26
C SER A 135 -26.31 14.64 -43.11
N PHE A 136 -25.40 15.55 -42.80
CA PHE A 136 -24.51 15.43 -41.64
C PHE A 136 -25.17 15.91 -40.33
N GLU A 137 -26.02 16.95 -40.40
CA GLU A 137 -26.75 17.47 -39.23
C GLU A 137 -27.88 16.53 -38.75
N ALA A 138 -28.40 15.67 -39.62
CA ALA A 138 -29.38 14.60 -39.32
C ALA A 138 -28.83 13.19 -39.57
N ALA A 139 -27.51 12.98 -39.42
CA ALA A 139 -26.81 11.76 -39.84
C ALA A 139 -27.46 10.44 -39.38
N THR A 140 -28.07 10.42 -38.19
CA THR A 140 -28.78 9.25 -37.64
C THR A 140 -30.29 9.48 -37.50
N GLY A 141 -30.79 10.70 -37.79
CA GLY A 141 -32.18 11.09 -37.55
C GLY A 141 -32.53 11.32 -36.08
N PHE A 142 -31.56 11.30 -35.15
CA PHE A 142 -31.82 11.48 -33.73
C PHE A 142 -32.32 12.90 -33.43
N ASN A 143 -33.56 12.99 -32.90
CA ASN A 143 -34.25 14.25 -32.58
C ASN A 143 -34.34 15.24 -33.77
N CYS A 144 -34.59 14.70 -34.96
CA CYS A 144 -34.66 15.42 -36.22
C CYS A 144 -35.95 15.07 -36.98
N PRO A 145 -37.07 15.78 -36.75
CA PRO A 145 -38.33 15.51 -37.44
C PRO A 145 -38.22 15.73 -38.96
N ASP A 146 -38.88 14.90 -39.76
CA ASP A 146 -38.82 14.97 -41.24
C ASP A 146 -39.33 16.31 -41.81
N THR A 147 -40.24 16.99 -41.10
CA THR A 147 -40.86 18.25 -41.52
C THR A 147 -40.36 19.48 -40.75
N ALA A 148 -39.30 19.35 -39.93
CA ALA A 148 -38.76 20.45 -39.12
C ALA A 148 -37.22 20.44 -39.07
N PRO A 149 -36.57 21.57 -38.72
CA PRO A 149 -35.14 21.56 -38.40
C PRO A 149 -34.84 20.59 -37.26
N CYS A 150 -33.63 19.99 -37.25
CA CYS A 150 -33.16 19.29 -36.05
C CYS A 150 -33.08 20.27 -34.88
N ASP A 151 -33.26 19.74 -33.68
CA ASP A 151 -32.89 20.47 -32.48
C ASP A 151 -31.39 20.87 -32.54
N PRO A 152 -31.05 22.18 -32.42
CA PRO A 152 -29.68 22.67 -32.51
C PRO A 152 -28.69 22.00 -31.54
N ALA A 153 -29.16 21.47 -30.40
CA ALA A 153 -28.31 20.76 -29.44
C ALA A 153 -27.76 19.43 -29.99
N PHE A 154 -28.38 18.88 -31.03
CA PHE A 154 -28.03 17.59 -31.62
C PHE A 154 -27.61 17.68 -33.10
N GLY A 155 -27.71 18.86 -33.71
CA GLY A 155 -27.57 19.11 -35.14
C GLY A 155 -26.13 19.17 -35.68
N SER A 156 -25.26 18.24 -35.30
CA SER A 156 -23.93 18.07 -35.95
C SER A 156 -23.59 16.60 -36.09
N PHE A 157 -22.68 16.25 -37.01
CA PHE A 157 -22.31 14.86 -37.27
C PHE A 157 -21.87 14.13 -35.98
N PHE A 158 -20.98 14.74 -35.18
CA PHE A 158 -20.59 14.18 -33.88
C PHE A 158 -21.77 13.91 -32.96
N TYR A 159 -22.66 14.90 -32.77
CA TYR A 159 -23.79 14.75 -31.84
C TYR A 159 -24.83 13.74 -32.33
N GLN A 160 -25.11 13.69 -33.64
CA GLN A 160 -25.99 12.67 -34.22
C GLN A 160 -25.46 11.25 -34.00
N VAL A 161 -24.15 11.03 -34.20
CA VAL A 161 -23.52 9.73 -33.98
C VAL A 161 -23.48 9.38 -32.49
N TYR A 162 -23.07 10.32 -31.62
CA TYR A 162 -23.00 10.13 -30.17
C TYR A 162 -24.37 9.82 -29.55
N TYR A 163 -25.37 10.67 -29.80
CA TYR A 163 -26.68 10.49 -29.19
C TYR A 163 -27.48 9.35 -29.83
N GLY A 164 -27.27 9.08 -31.12
CA GLY A 164 -27.79 7.87 -31.77
C GLY A 164 -27.25 6.59 -31.10
N ALA A 165 -25.93 6.50 -30.88
CA ALA A 165 -25.30 5.37 -30.18
C ALA A 165 -25.80 5.26 -28.73
N ARG A 166 -25.79 6.38 -28.00
CA ARG A 166 -26.28 6.45 -26.61
C ARG A 166 -27.72 5.97 -26.49
N GLN A 167 -28.59 6.30 -27.45
CA GLN A 167 -30.00 5.92 -27.40
C GLN A 167 -30.20 4.40 -27.38
N PHE A 168 -29.37 3.64 -28.11
CA PHE A 168 -29.42 2.18 -28.07
C PHE A 168 -28.99 1.58 -26.72
N GLN A 169 -28.12 2.28 -25.97
CA GLN A 169 -27.82 1.93 -24.57
C GLN A 169 -28.99 2.28 -23.64
N VAL A 170 -29.67 3.41 -23.86
CA VAL A 170 -30.87 3.79 -23.10
C VAL A 170 -31.96 2.74 -23.26
N TYR A 171 -32.22 2.27 -24.49
CA TYR A 171 -33.19 1.20 -24.76
C TYR A 171 -32.83 -0.10 -24.03
N ARG A 172 -31.55 -0.47 -24.02
CA ARG A 172 -31.06 -1.70 -23.38
C ARG A 172 -31.12 -1.65 -21.86
N LEU A 173 -30.71 -0.53 -21.25
CA LEU A 173 -30.58 -0.40 -19.80
C LEU A 173 -31.87 0.03 -19.11
N ASN A 174 -32.83 0.61 -19.84
CA ASN A 174 -34.14 1.00 -19.30
C ASN A 174 -35.27 0.43 -20.17
N PRO A 175 -35.31 -0.89 -20.41
CA PRO A 175 -36.25 -1.48 -21.35
C PRO A 175 -37.70 -1.12 -21.01
N GLN A 176 -38.07 -1.11 -19.73
CA GLN A 176 -39.41 -0.79 -19.22
C GLN A 176 -39.95 0.61 -19.58
N TRP A 177 -39.10 1.55 -20.04
CA TRP A 177 -39.55 2.88 -20.47
C TRP A 177 -40.09 2.92 -21.90
N PHE A 178 -39.91 1.84 -22.66
CA PHE A 178 -40.22 1.80 -24.08
C PHE A 178 -41.30 0.78 -24.42
N ARG A 179 -41.89 0.90 -25.61
CA ARG A 179 -43.01 0.05 -26.02
C ARG A 179 -42.56 -1.37 -26.34
N HIS A 180 -41.44 -1.53 -27.06
CA HIS A 180 -40.97 -2.82 -27.51
C HIS A 180 -39.96 -3.41 -26.52
N GLN A 181 -40.27 -4.58 -25.98
CA GLN A 181 -39.53 -5.25 -24.92
C GLN A 181 -38.85 -6.53 -25.43
N ALA A 182 -37.62 -6.79 -24.97
CA ALA A 182 -36.94 -8.06 -25.22
C ALA A 182 -37.53 -9.19 -24.37
N ASN A 183 -37.35 -10.44 -24.81
CA ASN A 183 -37.90 -11.66 -24.20
C ASN A 183 -39.44 -11.63 -24.01
N ALA A 184 -40.15 -10.93 -24.88
CA ALA A 184 -41.59 -10.75 -24.81
C ALA A 184 -42.25 -10.79 -26.19
N TRP A 185 -43.54 -11.13 -26.21
CA TRP A 185 -44.39 -10.94 -27.38
C TRP A 185 -44.81 -9.48 -27.48
N ASN A 186 -44.54 -8.87 -28.64
CA ASN A 186 -44.84 -7.47 -28.91
C ASN A 186 -45.72 -7.34 -30.16
N ASP A 187 -46.68 -6.43 -30.12
CA ASP A 187 -47.44 -6.03 -31.31
C ASP A 187 -46.67 -4.93 -32.05
N VAL A 188 -46.18 -5.26 -33.24
CA VAL A 188 -45.39 -4.35 -34.09
C VAL A 188 -46.18 -4.03 -35.35
N TYR A 189 -46.30 -2.74 -35.68
CA TYR A 189 -47.01 -2.29 -36.87
C TYR A 189 -46.28 -2.68 -38.16
N TRP A 190 -47.03 -2.92 -39.23
CA TRP A 190 -46.45 -3.10 -40.57
C TRP A 190 -46.10 -1.78 -41.24
N ASN A 191 -46.82 -0.69 -40.90
CA ASN A 191 -46.70 0.63 -41.51
C ASN A 191 -47.22 1.73 -40.55
N PRO A 192 -46.77 3.00 -40.68
CA PRO A 192 -47.39 4.14 -39.98
C PRO A 192 -48.90 4.26 -40.21
N ASN A 193 -49.39 3.84 -41.38
CA ASN A 193 -50.81 3.75 -41.66
C ASN A 193 -51.43 2.61 -40.83
N ALA A 194 -52.24 2.98 -39.84
CA ALA A 194 -52.93 2.03 -38.95
C ALA A 194 -53.81 1.00 -39.70
N GLY A 195 -54.30 1.33 -40.91
CA GLY A 195 -55.07 0.43 -41.75
C GLY A 195 -54.29 -0.80 -42.25
N CYS A 196 -52.96 -0.77 -42.18
CA CYS A 196 -52.10 -1.90 -42.51
C CYS A 196 -51.98 -2.93 -41.38
N GLY A 197 -52.44 -2.60 -40.17
CA GLY A 197 -52.47 -3.49 -39.01
C GLY A 197 -51.12 -3.73 -38.33
N THR A 198 -51.10 -4.74 -37.43
CA THR A 198 -49.94 -5.18 -36.66
C THR A 198 -49.66 -6.67 -36.90
N GLY A 199 -48.46 -7.11 -36.54
CA GLY A 199 -48.09 -8.51 -36.43
C GLY A 199 -47.46 -8.78 -35.07
N ARG A 200 -47.72 -9.97 -34.52
CA ARG A 200 -47.21 -10.36 -33.20
C ARG A 200 -45.82 -10.98 -33.33
N VAL A 201 -44.82 -10.36 -32.71
CA VAL A 201 -43.40 -10.74 -32.82
C VAL A 201 -42.84 -11.05 -31.44
N PHE A 202 -42.25 -12.23 -31.27
CA PHE A 202 -41.46 -12.54 -30.07
C PHE A 202 -40.06 -11.98 -30.25
N ILE A 203 -39.78 -10.85 -29.58
CA ILE A 203 -38.48 -10.17 -29.68
C ILE A 203 -37.52 -10.87 -28.72
N ARG A 204 -36.45 -11.46 -29.25
CA ARG A 204 -35.55 -12.33 -28.47
C ARG A 204 -34.52 -11.58 -27.64
N ASN A 205 -34.10 -10.39 -28.06
CA ASN A 205 -32.95 -9.70 -27.47
C ASN A 205 -33.11 -8.17 -27.45
N ALA A 206 -32.23 -7.50 -26.69
CA ALA A 206 -32.31 -6.06 -26.45
C ALA A 206 -32.02 -5.24 -27.71
N ALA A 207 -31.10 -5.69 -28.57
CA ALA A 207 -30.75 -5.01 -29.81
C ALA A 207 -31.93 -4.97 -30.79
N THR A 208 -32.63 -6.09 -30.97
CA THR A 208 -33.84 -6.13 -31.82
C THR A 208 -34.95 -5.26 -31.23
N ALA A 209 -35.14 -5.29 -29.90
CA ALA A 209 -36.09 -4.38 -29.24
C ALA A 209 -35.72 -2.91 -29.47
N GLY A 210 -34.44 -2.56 -29.36
CA GLY A 210 -33.90 -1.23 -29.62
C GLY A 210 -34.16 -0.76 -31.06
N LEU A 211 -33.99 -1.63 -32.06
CA LEU A 211 -34.29 -1.31 -33.46
C LEU A 211 -35.78 -1.02 -33.71
N TYR A 212 -36.68 -1.75 -33.04
CA TYR A 212 -38.11 -1.43 -33.08
C TYR A 212 -38.46 -0.16 -32.30
N ASN A 213 -37.80 0.12 -31.18
CA ASN A 213 -37.98 1.38 -30.48
C ASN A 213 -37.44 2.58 -31.27
N TYR A 214 -36.41 2.37 -32.11
CA TYR A 214 -35.88 3.39 -33.02
C TYR A 214 -36.75 3.57 -34.27
N THR A 215 -37.19 2.46 -34.88
CA THR A 215 -38.05 2.42 -36.07
C THR A 215 -39.16 1.38 -35.86
N PRO A 216 -40.37 1.78 -35.43
CA PRO A 216 -41.40 0.88 -34.88
C PRO A 216 -42.23 0.11 -35.92
N TYR A 217 -41.60 -0.31 -37.02
CA TYR A 217 -42.27 -1.02 -38.10
C TYR A 217 -41.50 -2.27 -38.54
N GLN A 218 -42.21 -3.38 -38.70
CA GLN A 218 -41.69 -4.62 -39.28
C GLN A 218 -42.03 -4.72 -40.78
N PRO A 219 -41.18 -5.34 -41.61
CA PRO A 219 -41.45 -5.50 -43.04
C PRO A 219 -42.52 -6.56 -43.31
N ASN A 220 -43.54 -6.23 -44.09
CA ASN A 220 -44.52 -7.20 -44.56
C ASN A 220 -43.95 -8.15 -45.63
N ALA A 221 -44.72 -9.17 -46.02
CA ALA A 221 -44.29 -10.17 -46.99
C ALA A 221 -43.86 -9.55 -48.35
N ALA A 222 -44.55 -8.51 -48.82
CA ALA A 222 -44.20 -7.79 -50.03
C ALA A 222 -42.82 -7.09 -49.92
N ALA A 223 -42.52 -6.49 -48.76
CA ALA A 223 -41.21 -5.86 -48.51
C ALA A 223 -40.06 -6.87 -48.47
N LEU A 224 -40.31 -8.10 -47.97
CA LEU A 224 -39.32 -9.19 -47.92
C LEU A 224 -39.13 -9.88 -49.27
N ALA A 225 -40.19 -10.01 -50.07
CA ALA A 225 -40.10 -10.54 -51.43
C ALA A 225 -39.24 -9.67 -52.37
N ASN A 226 -39.11 -8.38 -52.06
CA ASN A 226 -38.28 -7.43 -52.82
C ASN A 226 -37.26 -6.71 -51.91
N LEU A 227 -36.20 -7.43 -51.47
CA LEU A 227 -35.22 -6.92 -50.51
C LEU A 227 -34.52 -5.62 -50.92
N TYR A 228 -34.23 -5.45 -52.21
CA TYR A 228 -33.48 -4.30 -52.75
C TYR A 228 -34.37 -3.24 -53.41
N GLY A 229 -35.68 -3.48 -53.48
CA GLY A 229 -36.65 -2.56 -54.06
C GLY A 229 -37.78 -2.19 -53.12
N THR A 230 -38.88 -1.73 -53.71
CA THR A 230 -40.11 -1.32 -53.03
C THR A 230 -41.11 -2.46 -53.00
N GLY A 231 -41.92 -2.53 -51.93
CA GLY A 231 -43.06 -3.42 -51.82
C GLY A 231 -44.37 -2.69 -52.14
N ASP A 232 -45.44 -3.00 -51.38
CA ASP A 232 -46.77 -2.43 -51.53
C ASP A 232 -47.01 -1.20 -50.62
N GLY A 233 -48.24 -0.67 -50.61
CA GLY A 233 -48.62 0.47 -49.77
C GLY A 233 -48.55 0.24 -48.25
N CYS A 234 -48.38 -1.00 -47.80
CA CYS A 234 -48.19 -1.37 -46.40
C CYS A 234 -46.77 -1.81 -46.07
N SER A 235 -45.85 -1.75 -47.03
CA SER A 235 -44.44 -2.08 -46.81
C SER A 235 -43.71 -1.01 -45.99
N SER A 236 -42.92 -1.46 -45.02
CA SER A 236 -41.95 -0.64 -44.28
C SER A 236 -40.55 -1.20 -44.44
N TYR A 237 -39.56 -0.31 -44.55
CA TYR A 237 -38.23 -0.70 -44.99
C TYR A 237 -37.14 -0.53 -43.93
N GLY A 238 -37.35 0.21 -42.85
CA GLY A 238 -36.28 0.58 -41.90
C GLY A 238 -35.53 -0.65 -41.35
N ASN A 239 -36.22 -1.51 -40.62
CA ASN A 239 -35.61 -2.70 -40.00
C ASN A 239 -35.16 -3.75 -41.04
N ARG A 240 -35.88 -3.87 -42.17
CA ARG A 240 -35.46 -4.69 -43.32
C ARG A 240 -34.11 -4.20 -43.88
N ASN A 241 -34.00 -2.89 -44.12
CA ASN A 241 -32.81 -2.28 -44.70
C ASN A 241 -31.64 -2.35 -43.74
N PHE A 242 -31.86 -2.18 -42.43
CA PHE A 242 -30.81 -2.40 -41.44
C PHE A 242 -30.23 -3.83 -41.54
N TRP A 243 -31.11 -4.84 -41.48
CA TRP A 243 -30.71 -6.25 -41.59
C TRP A 243 -30.01 -6.57 -42.91
N ARG A 244 -30.58 -6.11 -44.03
CA ARG A 244 -30.03 -6.34 -45.38
C ARG A 244 -28.66 -5.69 -45.53
N LEU A 245 -28.53 -4.40 -45.17
CA LEU A 245 -27.26 -3.67 -45.27
C LEU A 245 -26.18 -4.32 -44.42
N TRP A 246 -26.52 -4.76 -43.21
CA TRP A 246 -25.59 -5.53 -42.39
C TRP A 246 -25.18 -6.82 -43.11
N SER A 247 -26.16 -7.59 -43.60
CA SER A 247 -25.94 -8.87 -44.29
C SER A 247 -25.01 -8.73 -45.48
N ASP A 248 -25.29 -7.75 -46.34
CA ASP A 248 -24.50 -7.46 -47.55
C ASP A 248 -23.06 -7.03 -47.22
N TRP A 249 -22.87 -6.25 -46.14
CA TRP A 249 -21.57 -5.65 -45.83
C TRP A 249 -20.70 -6.51 -44.92
N PHE A 250 -21.31 -7.26 -44.01
CA PHE A 250 -20.61 -7.88 -42.89
C PHE A 250 -20.97 -9.36 -42.67
N GLY A 251 -21.84 -9.94 -43.50
CA GLY A 251 -22.35 -11.30 -43.31
C GLY A 251 -23.49 -11.33 -42.29
N SER A 252 -23.80 -12.51 -41.73
CA SER A 252 -25.00 -12.67 -40.91
C SER A 252 -25.03 -11.72 -39.69
N PRO A 253 -26.13 -10.97 -39.46
CA PRO A 253 -26.29 -10.10 -38.30
C PRO A 253 -26.52 -10.83 -36.99
N THR A 254 -26.77 -12.13 -37.05
CA THR A 254 -27.13 -12.96 -35.89
C THR A 254 -26.11 -14.06 -35.60
N GLU A 255 -25.05 -14.14 -36.40
CA GLU A 255 -23.96 -15.09 -36.20
C GLU A 255 -23.17 -14.69 -34.96
N ASP A 256 -22.92 -15.70 -34.13
CA ASP A 256 -22.13 -15.60 -32.92
C ASP A 256 -20.66 -15.32 -33.30
N PRO A 257 -19.96 -14.40 -32.62
CA PRO A 257 -18.59 -14.02 -32.99
C PRO A 257 -17.58 -15.16 -32.83
N LEU A 258 -17.86 -16.13 -31.95
CA LEU A 258 -17.11 -17.39 -31.84
C LEU A 258 -17.97 -18.57 -32.28
N MET A 259 -17.56 -19.29 -33.32
CA MET A 259 -18.23 -20.50 -33.80
C MET A 259 -17.38 -21.75 -33.59
N VAL A 260 -18.04 -22.89 -33.36
CA VAL A 260 -17.42 -24.21 -33.44
C VAL A 260 -17.73 -24.79 -34.81
N VAL A 261 -16.70 -25.00 -35.64
CA VAL A 261 -16.83 -25.51 -37.01
C VAL A 261 -16.11 -26.84 -37.16
N ARG A 262 -16.55 -27.68 -38.10
CA ARG A 262 -15.92 -28.95 -38.46
C ARG A 262 -15.95 -29.10 -39.97
N VAL A 263 -14.84 -29.57 -40.54
CA VAL A 263 -14.79 -29.86 -41.98
C VAL A 263 -15.62 -31.11 -42.26
N SER A 264 -16.51 -31.05 -43.24
CA SER A 264 -17.34 -32.20 -43.64
C SER A 264 -16.46 -33.42 -43.97
N GLY A 265 -16.72 -34.55 -43.30
CA GLY A 265 -15.93 -35.79 -43.45
C GLY A 265 -14.62 -35.84 -42.65
N SER A 266 -14.30 -34.80 -41.88
CA SER A 266 -13.16 -34.76 -40.95
C SER A 266 -13.63 -34.91 -39.50
N ASN A 267 -12.77 -35.48 -38.66
CA ASN A 267 -13.00 -35.54 -37.21
C ASN A 267 -12.47 -34.27 -36.49
N THR A 268 -11.70 -33.42 -37.16
CA THR A 268 -11.09 -32.24 -36.54
C THR A 268 -12.07 -31.07 -36.50
N ALA A 269 -12.31 -30.54 -35.29
CA ALA A 269 -13.08 -29.33 -35.08
C ALA A 269 -12.15 -28.11 -34.90
N TYR A 270 -12.68 -26.93 -35.18
CA TYR A 270 -11.99 -25.65 -35.05
C TYR A 270 -12.90 -24.64 -34.35
N LEU A 271 -12.32 -23.73 -33.59
CA LEU A 271 -12.96 -22.47 -33.27
C LEU A 271 -12.73 -21.49 -34.42
N SER A 272 -13.75 -20.75 -34.83
CA SER A 272 -13.66 -19.71 -35.84
C SER A 272 -14.17 -18.40 -35.25
N THR A 273 -13.35 -17.35 -35.33
CA THR A 273 -13.68 -16.00 -34.86
C THR A 273 -13.11 -14.97 -35.82
N GLY A 274 -13.97 -14.15 -36.41
CA GLY A 274 -13.56 -13.21 -37.45
C GLY A 274 -12.85 -13.93 -38.60
N THR A 275 -11.59 -13.56 -38.87
CA THR A 275 -10.76 -14.16 -39.93
C THR A 275 -9.80 -15.23 -39.42
N VAL A 276 -9.88 -15.63 -38.15
CA VAL A 276 -8.93 -16.57 -37.53
C VAL A 276 -9.62 -17.89 -37.20
N ARG A 277 -8.92 -19.00 -37.43
CA ARG A 277 -9.30 -20.35 -37.00
C ARG A 277 -8.32 -20.85 -35.94
N TYR A 278 -8.82 -21.56 -34.94
CA TYR A 278 -8.01 -22.25 -33.95
C TYR A 278 -8.36 -23.73 -33.96
N ARG A 279 -7.37 -24.59 -34.14
CA ARG A 279 -7.57 -26.04 -34.13
C ARG A 279 -7.97 -26.49 -32.73
N ILE A 280 -9.02 -27.28 -32.61
CA ILE A 280 -9.36 -27.90 -31.33
C ILE A 280 -8.58 -29.22 -31.22
N PRO A 281 -7.59 -29.33 -30.33
CA PRO A 281 -6.62 -30.42 -30.36
C PRO A 281 -7.18 -31.75 -29.85
N THR A 282 -8.20 -31.73 -28.99
CA THR A 282 -8.76 -32.92 -28.33
C THR A 282 -10.28 -32.86 -28.25
N ASP A 283 -10.94 -34.03 -28.17
CA ASP A 283 -12.39 -34.12 -27.95
C ASP A 283 -12.82 -33.51 -26.62
N GLU A 284 -11.95 -33.58 -25.60
CA GLU A 284 -12.17 -32.91 -24.33
C GLU A 284 -12.20 -31.39 -24.50
N ARG A 285 -11.24 -30.81 -25.25
CA ARG A 285 -11.26 -29.37 -25.52
C ARG A 285 -12.50 -28.97 -26.31
N LEU A 286 -12.93 -29.82 -27.25
CA LEU A 286 -14.18 -29.61 -27.98
C LEU A 286 -15.36 -29.55 -27.04
N ALA A 287 -15.46 -30.48 -26.08
CA ALA A 287 -16.55 -30.52 -25.11
C ALA A 287 -16.68 -29.19 -24.35
N GLN A 288 -15.56 -28.54 -24.02
CA GLN A 288 -15.58 -27.23 -23.34
C GLN A 288 -16.20 -26.11 -24.16
N PHE A 289 -16.25 -26.22 -25.49
CA PHE A 289 -16.79 -25.19 -26.37
C PHE A 289 -18.17 -25.52 -26.95
N THR A 290 -18.64 -26.76 -26.80
CA THR A 290 -19.97 -27.18 -27.33
C THR A 290 -21.15 -26.42 -26.74
N TRP A 291 -20.98 -25.75 -25.61
CA TRP A 291 -22.00 -24.91 -24.98
C TRP A 291 -22.14 -23.55 -25.68
N LEU A 292 -21.14 -23.13 -26.47
CA LEU A 292 -21.22 -21.95 -27.34
C LEU A 292 -22.17 -22.16 -28.53
N GLY A 293 -22.54 -23.40 -28.86
CA GLY A 293 -23.44 -23.71 -29.96
C GLY A 293 -23.12 -25.05 -30.63
N SER A 294 -24.05 -25.52 -31.47
CA SER A 294 -23.87 -26.74 -32.25
C SER A 294 -22.72 -26.62 -33.25
N VAL A 295 -21.97 -27.71 -33.44
CA VAL A 295 -20.87 -27.78 -34.41
C VAL A 295 -21.40 -27.60 -35.84
N ARG A 296 -20.92 -26.56 -36.54
CA ARG A 296 -21.31 -26.25 -37.92
C ARG A 296 -20.39 -26.97 -38.92
N GLN A 297 -20.97 -27.61 -39.92
CA GLN A 297 -20.21 -28.23 -41.01
C GLN A 297 -19.80 -27.17 -42.05
N ILE A 298 -18.53 -27.18 -42.45
CA ILE A 298 -17.97 -26.31 -43.51
C ILE A 298 -17.12 -27.12 -44.50
N SER A 299 -16.86 -26.59 -45.70
CA SER A 299 -15.92 -27.19 -46.65
C SER A 299 -14.47 -26.89 -46.27
N GLN A 300 -13.52 -27.69 -46.78
CA GLN A 300 -12.09 -27.42 -46.60
C GLN A 300 -11.70 -26.06 -47.17
N SER A 301 -12.24 -25.70 -48.34
CA SER A 301 -11.98 -24.39 -48.96
C SER A 301 -12.46 -23.21 -48.12
N GLN A 302 -13.55 -23.35 -47.36
CA GLN A 302 -14.01 -22.31 -46.44
C GLN A 302 -13.08 -22.17 -45.23
N LEU A 303 -12.54 -23.29 -44.73
CA LEU A 303 -11.58 -23.27 -43.65
C LEU A 303 -10.26 -22.60 -44.10
N ASP A 304 -9.79 -22.87 -45.32
CA ASP A 304 -8.49 -22.42 -45.86
C ASP A 304 -8.36 -20.90 -46.05
N VAL A 305 -9.49 -20.18 -46.08
CA VAL A 305 -9.49 -18.70 -46.13
C VAL A 305 -9.21 -18.07 -44.76
N LEU A 306 -9.37 -18.83 -43.66
CA LEU A 306 -9.14 -18.33 -42.30
C LEU A 306 -7.66 -18.47 -41.92
N GLN A 307 -7.11 -17.41 -41.32
CA GLN A 307 -5.75 -17.38 -40.78
C GLN A 307 -5.62 -18.39 -39.63
N ASP A 308 -4.55 -19.17 -39.65
CA ASP A 308 -4.28 -20.13 -38.58
C ASP A 308 -3.79 -19.44 -37.30
N GLY A 309 -4.56 -19.58 -36.23
CA GLY A 309 -4.26 -19.07 -34.89
C GLY A 309 -3.47 -20.07 -34.03
N GLY A 310 -3.30 -21.31 -34.49
CA GLY A 310 -2.74 -22.42 -33.72
C GLY A 310 -3.81 -23.24 -33.00
N ASP A 311 -3.42 -23.96 -31.95
CA ASP A 311 -4.37 -24.74 -31.14
C ASP A 311 -5.20 -23.80 -30.25
N ALA A 312 -6.50 -24.09 -30.14
CA ALA A 312 -7.47 -23.31 -29.38
C ALA A 312 -7.12 -23.35 -27.89
N PRO A 313 -6.83 -22.20 -27.24
CA PRO A 313 -6.68 -22.13 -25.78
C PRO A 313 -8.00 -22.42 -25.09
N ARG A 314 -8.00 -22.73 -23.79
CA ARG A 314 -9.22 -22.98 -23.00
C ARG A 314 -9.92 -21.67 -22.60
N ALA A 315 -9.23 -20.55 -22.80
CA ALA A 315 -9.74 -19.21 -22.54
C ALA A 315 -10.18 -18.51 -23.83
N VAL A 316 -11.11 -17.58 -23.68
CA VAL A 316 -11.59 -16.66 -24.72
C VAL A 316 -11.48 -15.23 -24.24
N ARG A 317 -11.34 -14.29 -25.17
CA ARG A 317 -11.43 -12.86 -24.91
C ARG A 317 -12.79 -12.36 -25.34
N ILE A 318 -13.48 -11.64 -24.48
CA ILE A 318 -14.76 -11.03 -24.80
C ILE A 318 -14.51 -9.77 -25.62
N THR A 319 -15.47 -9.40 -26.46
CA THR A 319 -15.45 -8.15 -27.24
C THR A 319 -15.17 -6.90 -26.38
N ASP A 320 -15.54 -6.87 -25.10
CA ASP A 320 -15.24 -5.78 -24.16
C ASP A 320 -13.82 -5.83 -23.55
N GLY A 321 -13.04 -6.86 -23.87
CA GLY A 321 -11.68 -7.08 -23.39
C GLY A 321 -11.57 -8.04 -22.19
N THR A 322 -12.68 -8.44 -21.56
CA THR A 322 -12.68 -9.40 -20.45
C THR A 322 -12.14 -10.75 -20.89
N ILE A 323 -11.32 -11.41 -20.08
CA ILE A 323 -10.80 -12.75 -20.38
C ILE A 323 -11.55 -13.77 -19.54
N VAL A 324 -11.96 -14.87 -20.17
CA VAL A 324 -12.80 -15.89 -19.54
C VAL A 324 -12.23 -17.27 -19.84
N LEU A 325 -11.95 -18.06 -18.80
CA LEU A 325 -11.69 -19.50 -18.92
C LEU A 325 -13.01 -20.26 -18.95
N LEU A 326 -13.14 -21.20 -19.88
CA LEU A 326 -14.30 -22.10 -20.01
C LEU A 326 -13.88 -23.52 -19.64
N ASP A 327 -14.45 -24.03 -18.55
CA ASP A 327 -14.07 -25.34 -18.04
C ASP A 327 -15.22 -26.04 -17.32
N SER A 328 -15.50 -27.28 -17.71
CA SER A 328 -16.55 -28.15 -17.18
C SER A 328 -17.90 -27.46 -17.02
N GLY A 329 -18.31 -26.71 -18.05
CA GLY A 329 -19.59 -26.00 -18.09
C GLY A 329 -19.64 -24.72 -17.22
N LYS A 330 -18.49 -24.27 -16.68
CA LYS A 330 -18.37 -23.01 -15.92
C LYS A 330 -17.51 -21.99 -16.64
N ARG A 331 -17.82 -20.70 -16.42
CA ARG A 331 -17.01 -19.54 -16.83
C ARG A 331 -16.25 -18.98 -15.65
N PHE A 332 -14.96 -18.70 -15.81
CA PHE A 332 -14.15 -18.05 -14.79
C PHE A 332 -13.57 -16.76 -15.34
N ILE A 333 -13.86 -15.64 -14.68
CA ILE A 333 -13.36 -14.32 -15.07
C ILE A 333 -11.89 -14.22 -14.67
N VAL A 334 -11.03 -13.94 -15.64
CA VAL A 334 -9.61 -13.70 -15.42
C VAL A 334 -9.43 -12.20 -15.19
N GLU A 335 -8.83 -11.86 -14.04
CA GLU A 335 -8.78 -10.48 -13.55
C GLU A 335 -8.05 -9.52 -14.50
N ASN A 336 -6.95 -9.99 -15.10
CA ASN A 336 -6.14 -9.20 -16.03
C ASN A 336 -5.20 -10.11 -16.84
N CYS A 337 -4.48 -9.52 -17.79
CA CYS A 337 -3.52 -10.23 -18.63
C CYS A 337 -2.31 -10.81 -17.89
N SER A 338 -1.94 -10.26 -16.73
CA SER A 338 -0.88 -10.86 -15.92
C SER A 338 -1.31 -12.24 -15.41
N VAL A 339 -2.54 -12.37 -14.91
CA VAL A 339 -3.08 -13.69 -14.53
C VAL A 339 -3.19 -14.59 -15.76
N ALA A 340 -3.68 -14.12 -16.90
CA ALA A 340 -3.75 -14.93 -18.12
C ALA A 340 -2.39 -15.48 -18.56
N SER A 341 -1.32 -14.69 -18.44
CA SER A 341 0.05 -15.09 -18.80
C SER A 341 0.61 -16.21 -17.90
N GLU A 342 0.18 -16.29 -16.64
CA GLU A 342 0.54 -17.38 -15.73
C GLU A 342 -0.02 -18.73 -16.20
N PHE A 343 -1.20 -18.71 -16.82
CA PHE A 343 -1.83 -19.86 -17.47
C PHE A 343 -1.32 -20.09 -18.91
N GLY A 344 -0.29 -19.36 -19.33
CA GLY A 344 0.36 -19.51 -20.64
C GLY A 344 -0.40 -18.86 -21.79
N TRP A 345 -1.38 -17.99 -21.52
CA TRP A 345 -2.18 -17.35 -22.56
C TRP A 345 -1.66 -15.98 -22.94
N ASP A 346 -1.53 -15.77 -24.25
CA ASP A 346 -1.35 -14.45 -24.85
C ASP A 346 -2.72 -13.81 -25.11
N CYS A 347 -3.05 -12.78 -24.33
CA CYS A 347 -4.35 -12.09 -24.37
C CYS A 347 -4.75 -11.57 -25.75
N ASP A 348 -3.77 -11.18 -26.57
CA ASP A 348 -4.03 -10.60 -27.89
C ASP A 348 -4.23 -11.68 -28.96
N ARG A 349 -3.95 -12.94 -28.61
CA ARG A 349 -4.12 -14.10 -29.48
C ARG A 349 -5.27 -15.02 -29.06
N LEU A 350 -6.03 -14.68 -28.02
CA LEU A 350 -7.19 -15.46 -27.58
C LEU A 350 -8.35 -15.36 -28.60
N PRO A 351 -9.11 -16.45 -28.82
CA PRO A 351 -10.32 -16.39 -29.63
C PRO A 351 -11.32 -15.38 -29.05
N ILE A 352 -11.99 -14.59 -29.90
CA ILE A 352 -12.94 -13.56 -29.47
C ILE A 352 -14.34 -14.16 -29.37
N ALA A 353 -14.99 -14.01 -28.22
CA ALA A 353 -16.36 -14.46 -27.96
C ALA A 353 -17.27 -13.32 -27.53
N GLY A 354 -18.58 -13.51 -27.73
CA GLY A 354 -19.60 -12.58 -27.26
C GLY A 354 -19.94 -12.82 -25.79
N TRP A 355 -20.33 -11.78 -25.06
CA TRP A 355 -20.71 -11.93 -23.65
C TRP A 355 -21.92 -12.88 -23.48
N GLY A 356 -22.94 -12.81 -24.34
CA GLY A 356 -24.07 -13.73 -24.28
C GLY A 356 -23.72 -15.18 -24.62
N GLN A 357 -22.60 -15.43 -25.31
CA GLN A 357 -22.12 -16.79 -25.53
C GLN A 357 -21.51 -17.39 -24.26
N VAL A 358 -20.68 -16.64 -23.52
CA VAL A 358 -20.08 -17.14 -22.29
C VAL A 358 -21.06 -17.18 -21.11
N LEU A 359 -22.14 -16.39 -21.15
CA LEU A 359 -23.24 -16.48 -20.16
C LEU A 359 -23.99 -17.82 -20.20
N ARG A 360 -23.84 -18.63 -21.26
CA ARG A 360 -24.40 -19.98 -21.35
C ARG A 360 -23.74 -20.96 -20.37
N TYR A 361 -22.57 -20.62 -19.84
CA TYR A 361 -21.85 -21.39 -18.83
C TYR A 361 -22.27 -20.94 -17.42
N GLY A 362 -22.26 -21.86 -16.46
CA GLY A 362 -22.46 -21.53 -15.05
C GLY A 362 -21.39 -20.59 -14.51
N ASP A 363 -21.71 -19.76 -13.53
CA ASP A 363 -20.73 -18.85 -12.93
C ASP A 363 -19.71 -19.63 -12.08
N GLY A 364 -18.43 -19.52 -12.44
CA GLY A 364 -17.29 -20.05 -11.68
C GLY A 364 -16.57 -19.00 -10.81
N GLY A 365 -16.99 -17.73 -10.88
CA GLY A 365 -16.34 -16.61 -10.20
C GLY A 365 -15.04 -16.17 -10.87
N TYR A 366 -14.11 -15.62 -10.09
CA TYR A 366 -12.80 -15.21 -10.59
C TYR A 366 -11.83 -16.39 -10.64
N LEU A 367 -11.09 -16.52 -11.74
CA LEU A 367 -9.99 -17.49 -11.86
C LEU A 367 -8.85 -17.08 -10.94
N ARG A 368 -8.48 -17.99 -10.04
CA ARG A 368 -7.33 -17.86 -9.14
C ARG A 368 -6.17 -18.70 -9.68
N ARG A 369 -4.93 -18.29 -9.38
CA ARG A 369 -3.73 -19.09 -9.68
C ARG A 369 -3.70 -20.41 -8.90
N LEU A 370 -4.35 -20.44 -7.74
CA LEU A 370 -4.55 -21.63 -6.94
C LEU A 370 -5.88 -22.27 -7.35
N VAL A 371 -5.82 -23.50 -7.85
CA VAL A 371 -6.98 -24.21 -8.38
C VAL A 371 -7.13 -25.57 -7.72
N THR A 372 -8.36 -26.04 -7.57
CA THR A 372 -8.66 -27.36 -6.98
C THR A 372 -9.33 -28.23 -8.02
N SER A 373 -8.81 -29.42 -8.25
CA SER A 373 -9.38 -30.42 -9.15
C SER A 373 -10.76 -30.85 -8.65
N SER A 374 -11.78 -30.74 -9.50
CA SER A 374 -13.11 -31.26 -9.21
C SER A 374 -13.15 -32.78 -9.11
N ASP A 375 -12.19 -33.47 -9.76
CA ASP A 375 -12.19 -34.92 -9.90
C ASP A 375 -11.41 -35.59 -8.76
N THR A 376 -10.25 -35.03 -8.41
CA THR A 376 -9.35 -35.61 -7.40
C THR A 376 -9.38 -34.89 -6.06
N GLY A 377 -9.98 -33.69 -6.01
CA GLY A 377 -9.92 -32.80 -4.84
C GLY A 377 -8.53 -32.22 -4.55
N ARG A 378 -7.54 -32.47 -5.42
CA ARG A 378 -6.17 -32.00 -5.25
C ARG A 378 -6.05 -30.53 -5.63
N THR A 379 -5.27 -29.79 -4.83
CA THR A 379 -5.01 -28.37 -5.07
C THR A 379 -3.69 -28.19 -5.80
N TRP A 380 -3.67 -27.29 -6.77
CA TRP A 380 -2.56 -27.03 -7.68
C TRP A 380 -2.33 -25.54 -7.83
N LEU A 381 -1.07 -25.12 -7.81
CA LEU A 381 -0.66 -23.77 -8.15
C LEU A 381 -0.22 -23.74 -9.62
N ILE A 382 -0.82 -22.84 -10.40
CA ILE A 382 -0.45 -22.60 -11.80
C ILE A 382 0.45 -21.36 -11.88
N GLN A 383 1.64 -21.54 -12.46
CA GLN A 383 2.59 -20.46 -12.72
C GLN A 383 3.35 -20.74 -14.01
N SER A 384 3.43 -19.76 -14.91
CA SER A 384 4.20 -19.87 -16.17
C SER A 384 4.05 -21.22 -16.90
N SER A 385 2.81 -21.67 -17.08
CA SER A 385 2.47 -22.94 -17.76
C SER A 385 2.92 -24.24 -17.06
N VAL A 386 3.31 -24.20 -15.78
CA VAL A 386 3.49 -25.40 -14.96
C VAL A 386 2.45 -25.51 -13.87
N ARG A 387 2.11 -26.75 -13.49
CA ARG A 387 1.32 -27.05 -12.30
C ARG A 387 2.19 -27.65 -11.20
N ARG A 388 1.99 -27.19 -9.97
CA ARG A 388 2.66 -27.70 -8.76
C ARG A 388 1.62 -28.13 -7.76
N GLU A 389 1.69 -29.37 -7.28
CA GLU A 389 0.75 -29.86 -6.25
C GLU A 389 0.97 -29.04 -4.96
N VAL A 390 -0.12 -28.59 -4.35
CA VAL A 390 -0.11 -27.80 -3.11
C VAL A 390 -0.90 -28.59 -2.06
N PRO A 391 -0.25 -29.43 -1.26
CA PRO A 391 -0.95 -30.23 -0.24
C PRO A 391 -1.52 -29.39 0.90
N ASP A 392 -1.14 -28.11 1.01
CA ASP A 392 -1.66 -27.15 1.99
C ASP A 392 -1.64 -25.73 1.43
N ALA A 393 -2.83 -25.21 1.12
CA ALA A 393 -3.01 -23.87 0.57
C ALA A 393 -2.57 -22.72 1.51
N SER A 394 -2.49 -22.96 2.83
CA SER A 394 -2.08 -21.93 3.80
C SER A 394 -0.62 -21.50 3.60
N LEU A 395 0.20 -22.37 3.00
CA LEU A 395 1.60 -22.10 2.69
C LEU A 395 1.80 -20.94 1.71
N LEU A 396 0.78 -20.59 0.95
CA LEU A 396 0.88 -19.58 -0.10
C LEU A 396 0.66 -18.15 0.41
N ALA A 397 0.06 -18.00 1.60
CA ALA A 397 -0.21 -16.69 2.19
C ALA A 397 1.09 -15.87 2.41
N MET A 398 2.19 -16.53 2.76
CA MET A 398 3.50 -15.86 2.93
C MET A 398 4.07 -15.28 1.63
N PHE A 399 3.59 -15.74 0.48
CA PHE A 399 3.97 -15.23 -0.85
C PHE A 399 2.95 -14.25 -1.41
N GLY A 400 2.00 -13.78 -0.58
CA GLY A 400 0.93 -12.88 -0.99
C GLY A 400 -0.11 -13.54 -1.91
N ILE A 401 -0.12 -14.87 -1.99
CA ILE A 401 -1.09 -15.62 -2.78
C ILE A 401 -2.22 -16.09 -1.84
N PRO A 402 -3.47 -15.64 -2.03
CA PRO A 402 -4.59 -16.06 -1.19
C PRO A 402 -4.83 -17.56 -1.26
N SER A 403 -5.25 -18.17 -0.16
CA SER A 403 -5.63 -19.59 -0.08
C SER A 403 -6.97 -19.92 -0.77
N VAL A 404 -7.63 -18.91 -1.33
CA VAL A 404 -8.91 -19.05 -2.03
C VAL A 404 -8.67 -19.71 -3.38
N THR A 405 -9.37 -20.82 -3.65
CA THR A 405 -9.19 -21.60 -4.87
C THR A 405 -10.34 -21.44 -5.86
N SER A 406 -10.07 -21.56 -7.16
CA SER A 406 -11.09 -21.85 -8.17
C SER A 406 -11.17 -23.36 -8.40
N THR A 407 -12.37 -23.94 -8.48
CA THR A 407 -12.53 -25.37 -8.76
C THR A 407 -12.57 -25.62 -10.27
N VAL A 408 -11.61 -26.38 -10.80
CA VAL A 408 -11.44 -26.68 -12.24
C VAL A 408 -11.32 -28.19 -12.47
N SER A 409 -11.46 -28.65 -13.69
CA SER A 409 -11.34 -30.06 -14.08
C SER A 409 -9.89 -30.57 -14.07
N GLU A 410 -9.71 -31.87 -13.88
CA GLU A 410 -8.41 -32.52 -14.04
C GLU A 410 -7.92 -32.44 -15.49
N ALA A 411 -8.84 -32.39 -16.46
CA ALA A 411 -8.50 -32.22 -17.86
C ALA A 411 -7.82 -30.87 -18.12
N MET A 412 -8.32 -29.79 -17.53
CA MET A 412 -7.66 -28.47 -17.57
C MET A 412 -6.26 -28.53 -16.95
N LEU A 413 -6.14 -29.18 -15.79
CA LEU A 413 -4.85 -29.31 -15.11
C LEU A 413 -3.83 -30.12 -15.93
N SER A 414 -4.28 -31.13 -16.68
CA SER A 414 -3.42 -32.00 -17.48
C SER A 414 -2.69 -31.27 -18.63
N GLU A 415 -3.14 -30.07 -18.99
CA GLU A 415 -2.50 -29.21 -20.00
C GLU A 415 -1.17 -28.61 -19.52
N TYR A 416 -0.97 -28.58 -18.20
CA TYR A 416 0.17 -27.95 -17.57
C TYR A 416 1.23 -28.98 -17.20
N THR A 417 2.48 -28.67 -17.52
CA THR A 417 3.61 -29.55 -17.18
C THR A 417 3.72 -29.66 -15.66
N LEU A 418 3.76 -30.89 -15.16
CA LEU A 418 3.97 -31.14 -13.75
C LEU A 418 5.38 -30.69 -13.33
N SER A 419 5.46 -29.93 -12.24
CA SER A 419 6.72 -29.53 -11.62
C SER A 419 6.71 -29.83 -10.12
N GLY A 420 7.86 -29.62 -9.47
CA GLY A 420 8.05 -29.91 -8.05
C GLY A 420 6.95 -29.29 -7.19
N PRO A 421 6.38 -30.05 -6.24
CA PRO A 421 5.23 -29.59 -5.45
C PRO A 421 5.61 -28.40 -4.57
N VAL A 422 4.62 -27.57 -4.21
CA VAL A 422 4.81 -26.47 -3.25
C VAL A 422 4.63 -27.02 -1.85
N VAL A 423 5.74 -27.47 -1.29
CA VAL A 423 5.81 -28.05 0.05
C VAL A 423 6.59 -27.14 0.99
N THR A 424 6.27 -27.21 2.27
CA THR A 424 7.12 -26.71 3.34
C THR A 424 7.78 -27.87 4.07
N SER A 425 8.61 -27.58 5.06
CA SER A 425 9.10 -28.60 5.98
C SER A 425 7.92 -29.40 6.54
N GLY A 426 7.92 -30.71 6.34
CA GLY A 426 6.81 -31.60 6.69
C GLY A 426 7.12 -33.05 6.41
N VAL A 427 6.23 -33.92 6.87
CA VAL A 427 6.23 -35.34 6.48
C VAL A 427 5.25 -35.50 5.33
N TYR A 428 5.70 -36.15 4.26
CA TYR A 428 4.88 -36.45 3.09
C TYR A 428 4.85 -37.95 2.83
N THR A 429 3.75 -38.41 2.26
CA THR A 429 3.53 -39.84 2.02
C THR A 429 2.95 -40.13 0.64
N GLU A 430 3.38 -41.27 0.10
CA GLU A 430 2.84 -41.94 -1.09
C GLU A 430 2.70 -43.42 -0.73
N GLY A 431 1.47 -43.90 -0.53
CA GLY A 431 1.22 -45.27 -0.05
C GLY A 431 1.92 -45.56 1.28
N THR A 432 2.85 -46.52 1.29
CA THR A 432 3.66 -46.87 2.48
C THR A 432 5.01 -46.14 2.54
N LYS A 433 5.36 -45.36 1.51
CA LYS A 433 6.59 -44.59 1.48
C LYS A 433 6.41 -43.28 2.25
N VAL A 434 7.43 -42.91 3.01
CA VAL A 434 7.43 -41.69 3.81
C VAL A 434 8.73 -40.94 3.57
N LYS A 435 8.60 -39.65 3.24
CA LYS A 435 9.71 -38.71 3.12
C LYS A 435 9.53 -37.58 4.14
N ALA A 436 10.61 -37.25 4.84
CA ALA A 436 10.67 -36.05 5.66
C ALA A 436 11.36 -34.94 4.86
N VAL A 437 10.60 -33.90 4.48
CA VAL A 437 11.16 -32.69 3.89
C VAL A 437 11.46 -31.73 5.04
N THR A 438 12.71 -31.29 5.11
CA THR A 438 13.23 -30.51 6.23
C THR A 438 14.03 -29.33 5.68
N GLY A 439 14.40 -28.36 6.52
CA GLY A 439 15.25 -27.26 6.07
C GLY A 439 16.67 -27.70 5.68
N GLY A 440 17.08 -28.93 6.08
CA GLY A 440 18.37 -29.53 5.75
C GLY A 440 18.36 -30.46 4.53
N GLY A 441 17.20 -30.71 3.93
CA GLY A 441 17.02 -31.63 2.79
C GLY A 441 15.82 -32.56 2.94
N THR A 442 15.65 -33.45 1.97
CA THR A 442 14.60 -34.47 1.96
C THR A 442 15.20 -35.82 2.32
N TYR A 443 14.64 -36.55 3.28
CA TYR A 443 15.16 -37.86 3.70
C TYR A 443 14.12 -38.96 3.58
N ASP A 444 14.55 -40.14 3.13
CA ASP A 444 13.72 -41.34 3.16
C ASP A 444 13.65 -41.88 4.59
N VAL A 445 12.43 -42.10 5.09
CA VAL A 445 12.21 -42.63 6.44
C VAL A 445 12.26 -44.17 6.36
N PRO A 446 13.16 -44.84 7.11
CA PRO A 446 13.23 -46.31 7.09
C PRO A 446 11.91 -46.95 7.51
N ALA A 447 11.58 -48.14 6.98
CA ALA A 447 10.31 -48.83 7.28
C ALA A 447 10.11 -49.11 8.79
N ALA A 448 11.18 -49.32 9.55
CA ALA A 448 11.12 -49.46 11.00
C ALA A 448 10.69 -48.16 11.70
N ALA A 449 11.17 -47.02 11.22
CA ALA A 449 10.81 -45.69 11.70
C ALA A 449 9.41 -45.25 11.24
N ALA A 450 9.01 -45.62 10.01
CA ALA A 450 7.73 -45.24 9.41
C ALA A 450 6.49 -45.79 10.15
N ARG A 451 6.66 -46.76 11.07
CA ARG A 451 5.60 -47.30 11.94
C ARG A 451 5.31 -46.43 13.17
N SER A 452 6.17 -45.45 13.45
CA SER A 452 5.98 -44.50 14.54
C SER A 452 4.76 -43.60 14.30
N SER A 453 4.03 -43.25 15.37
CA SER A 453 2.96 -42.24 15.30
C SER A 453 3.48 -40.84 14.98
N ALA A 454 4.80 -40.64 14.90
CA ALA A 454 5.41 -39.40 14.43
C ALA A 454 5.04 -39.06 13.00
N PHE A 455 4.75 -40.09 12.19
CA PHE A 455 4.50 -39.96 10.76
C PHE A 455 3.00 -40.11 10.42
N SER A 456 2.12 -40.25 11.42
CA SER A 456 0.67 -40.45 11.21
C SER A 456 -0.07 -39.22 10.67
N GLY A 457 0.58 -38.04 10.66
CA GLY A 457 0.06 -36.78 10.11
C GLY A 457 0.65 -36.42 8.73
N ALA A 458 1.26 -37.39 8.04
CA ALA A 458 1.91 -37.14 6.75
C ALA A 458 0.91 -36.62 5.71
N ARG A 459 1.29 -35.55 5.01
CA ARG A 459 0.49 -34.98 3.92
C ARG A 459 0.66 -35.84 2.68
N ASN A 460 -0.46 -36.29 2.13
CA ASN A 460 -0.44 -37.17 0.97
C ASN A 460 -0.10 -36.37 -0.29
N LEU A 461 0.82 -36.87 -1.11
CA LEU A 461 1.13 -36.35 -2.45
C LEU A 461 0.79 -37.40 -3.52
N THR A 462 0.55 -36.94 -4.73
CA THR A 462 0.55 -37.84 -5.89
C THR A 462 1.93 -38.47 -6.08
N ALA A 463 2.00 -39.69 -6.62
CA ALA A 463 3.27 -40.38 -6.81
C ALA A 463 4.30 -39.58 -7.63
N PRO A 464 3.92 -38.96 -8.77
CA PRO A 464 4.82 -38.09 -9.51
C PRO A 464 5.35 -36.89 -8.71
N SER A 465 4.50 -36.23 -7.90
CA SER A 465 4.93 -35.11 -7.05
C SER A 465 5.78 -35.57 -5.87
N PHE A 466 5.52 -36.75 -5.30
CA PHE A 466 6.32 -37.34 -4.23
C PHE A 466 7.74 -37.69 -4.70
N ASP A 467 7.87 -38.24 -5.90
CA ASP A 467 9.18 -38.58 -6.47
C ASP A 467 10.01 -37.32 -6.78
N MET A 468 9.35 -36.23 -7.21
CA MET A 468 9.99 -34.93 -7.48
C MET A 468 10.55 -34.24 -6.22
N LEU A 469 10.25 -34.70 -5.00
CA LEU A 469 10.86 -34.20 -3.76
C LEU A 469 12.36 -34.58 -3.62
N GLY A 470 12.82 -35.59 -4.36
CA GLY A 470 14.18 -36.12 -4.27
C GLY A 470 14.47 -36.83 -2.94
N SER A 471 15.74 -37.19 -2.71
CA SER A 471 16.22 -37.73 -1.43
C SER A 471 17.71 -37.44 -1.25
N ASN A 472 18.10 -37.06 -0.03
CA ASN A 472 19.46 -36.83 0.44
C ASN A 472 19.99 -38.05 1.22
N GLY A 473 19.23 -39.15 1.33
CA GLY A 473 19.62 -40.38 2.02
C GLY A 473 18.55 -40.89 3.00
N VAL A 474 18.89 -41.96 3.73
CA VAL A 474 18.02 -42.56 4.75
C VAL A 474 18.20 -41.83 6.08
N LEU A 475 17.09 -41.50 6.75
CA LEU A 475 17.10 -40.80 8.04
C LEU A 475 17.64 -41.72 9.17
N PRO A 476 18.75 -41.36 9.86
CA PRO A 476 19.30 -42.15 10.99
C PRO A 476 18.36 -42.18 12.21
N THR A 477 18.52 -43.11 13.15
CA THR A 477 17.71 -43.18 14.39
C THR A 477 18.19 -42.22 15.50
N ARG A 478 19.41 -41.70 15.37
CA ARG A 478 20.01 -40.67 16.22
C ARG A 478 20.63 -39.59 15.36
N ILE A 479 20.09 -38.39 15.43
CA ILE A 479 20.56 -37.27 14.62
C ILE A 479 21.04 -36.13 15.50
N ARG A 480 22.07 -35.45 15.02
CA ARG A 480 22.53 -34.17 15.56
C ARG A 480 22.44 -33.13 14.46
N SER A 481 21.74 -32.05 14.74
CA SER A 481 21.47 -30.99 13.76
C SER A 481 21.42 -29.66 14.51
N ALA A 482 22.11 -28.63 14.01
CA ALA A 482 22.18 -27.33 14.67
C ALA A 482 22.55 -27.41 16.17
N GLY A 483 23.44 -28.34 16.55
CA GLY A 483 23.88 -28.55 17.93
C GLY A 483 22.88 -29.26 18.86
N GLU A 484 21.70 -29.62 18.35
CA GLU A 484 20.66 -30.34 19.08
C GLU A 484 20.67 -31.83 18.73
N SER A 485 20.44 -32.66 19.75
CA SER A 485 20.48 -34.11 19.62
C SER A 485 19.08 -34.69 19.80
N TYR A 486 18.72 -35.58 18.87
CA TYR A 486 17.41 -36.21 18.85
C TYR A 486 17.56 -37.72 18.68
N VAL A 487 16.71 -38.45 19.40
CA VAL A 487 16.59 -39.90 19.30
C VAL A 487 15.17 -40.22 18.86
N LEU A 488 15.03 -41.13 17.89
CA LEU A 488 13.72 -41.52 17.42
C LEU A 488 13.05 -42.48 18.41
N ALA A 489 11.89 -42.09 18.92
CA ALA A 489 11.00 -42.93 19.73
C ALA A 489 9.74 -43.30 18.94
N ASP A 490 9.00 -44.30 19.42
CA ASP A 490 7.78 -44.78 18.76
C ASP A 490 6.72 -43.70 18.60
N GLU A 491 6.67 -42.72 19.50
CA GLU A 491 5.73 -41.62 19.42
C GLU A 491 6.22 -40.47 18.53
N GLY A 492 7.55 -40.39 18.32
CA GLY A 492 8.28 -39.39 17.53
C GLY A 492 9.61 -38.98 18.13
N TRP A 493 10.15 -37.86 17.68
CA TRP A 493 11.53 -37.48 18.01
C TRP A 493 11.62 -36.95 19.42
N LEU A 494 12.35 -37.66 20.26
CA LEU A 494 12.66 -37.22 21.59
C LEU A 494 13.91 -36.36 21.53
N LYS A 495 13.77 -35.09 21.89
CA LYS A 495 14.91 -34.20 22.03
C LYS A 495 15.67 -34.58 23.31
N VAL A 496 16.94 -34.92 23.18
CA VAL A 496 17.78 -35.38 24.29
C VAL A 496 19.03 -34.54 24.42
N SER A 497 19.74 -34.70 25.54
CA SER A 497 21.10 -34.18 25.64
C SER A 497 22.07 -35.18 25.01
N ALA A 498 22.98 -34.69 24.15
CA ALA A 498 24.04 -35.54 23.61
C ALA A 498 24.87 -36.18 24.74
N ALA A 499 25.12 -35.42 25.80
CA ALA A 499 25.83 -35.88 26.99
C ALA A 499 25.10 -37.00 27.75
N VAL A 500 23.78 -37.16 27.56
CA VAL A 500 23.01 -38.29 28.12
C VAL A 500 23.18 -39.55 27.25
N TYR A 501 23.50 -39.40 25.97
CA TYR A 501 23.69 -40.50 25.02
C TYR A 501 25.15 -40.61 24.54
N GLY A 502 26.13 -40.56 25.45
CA GLY A 502 27.53 -40.85 25.13
C GLY A 502 28.31 -39.75 24.41
N GLY A 503 27.73 -38.55 24.28
CA GLY A 503 28.34 -37.39 23.63
C GLY A 503 28.03 -37.28 22.14
N ASP A 504 28.51 -36.21 21.53
CA ASP A 504 28.17 -35.82 20.16
C ASP A 504 28.49 -36.90 19.10
N ALA A 505 29.55 -37.68 19.33
CA ALA A 505 29.99 -38.74 18.41
C ALA A 505 29.00 -39.91 18.28
N ALA A 506 28.04 -40.04 19.22
CA ALA A 506 27.00 -41.07 19.17
C ALA A 506 25.83 -40.70 18.24
N PHE A 507 25.84 -39.50 17.65
CA PHE A 507 24.79 -38.99 16.77
C PHE A 507 25.33 -38.77 15.36
N THR A 508 24.52 -39.10 14.35
CA THR A 508 24.85 -38.74 12.97
C THR A 508 24.59 -37.27 12.75
N SER A 509 25.62 -36.52 12.38
CA SER A 509 25.47 -35.10 12.01
C SER A 509 24.70 -34.99 10.70
N VAL A 510 23.58 -34.29 10.75
CA VAL A 510 22.77 -33.93 9.58
C VAL A 510 22.79 -32.39 9.45
N PRO A 511 22.58 -31.84 8.24
CA PRO A 511 22.55 -30.39 8.03
C PRO A 511 21.63 -29.67 9.01
N ASP A 512 21.93 -28.42 9.28
CA ASP A 512 21.08 -27.59 10.13
C ASP A 512 19.67 -27.55 9.56
N ARG A 513 18.66 -27.61 10.45
CA ARG A 513 17.23 -27.71 10.12
C ARG A 513 16.77 -29.03 9.54
N ALA A 514 17.59 -30.09 9.58
CA ALA A 514 17.18 -31.44 9.19
C ALA A 514 16.14 -32.09 10.14
N TRP A 515 15.76 -31.42 11.22
CA TRP A 515 14.66 -31.79 12.11
C TRP A 515 13.43 -30.91 11.93
N ASP A 516 13.52 -29.84 11.14
CA ASP A 516 12.41 -28.92 10.91
C ASP A 516 11.26 -29.73 10.29
N ALA A 517 10.16 -29.79 11.03
CA ALA A 517 8.92 -30.53 10.76
C ALA A 517 8.87 -32.03 11.03
N LEU A 518 9.90 -32.59 11.68
CA LEU A 518 9.75 -33.86 12.38
C LEU A 518 9.05 -33.61 13.72
N ARG A 519 8.01 -34.40 14.05
CA ARG A 519 7.27 -34.24 15.30
C ARG A 519 8.19 -34.53 16.49
N VAL A 520 8.56 -33.48 17.21
CA VAL A 520 9.24 -33.59 18.51
C VAL A 520 8.18 -33.84 19.58
N ILE A 521 8.19 -35.04 20.16
CA ILE A 521 7.17 -35.46 21.14
C ILE A 521 7.39 -34.91 22.53
N GLY A 522 8.58 -34.39 22.75
CA GLY A 522 8.99 -33.91 24.04
C GLY A 522 10.48 -33.73 24.06
N THR A 523 10.92 -33.25 25.20
CA THR A 523 12.33 -33.09 25.50
C THR A 523 12.59 -33.87 26.77
N ASP A 524 13.50 -34.83 26.72
CA ASP A 524 14.02 -35.51 27.89
C ASP A 524 15.54 -35.42 27.87
N ARG A 525 16.00 -34.26 28.34
CA ARG A 525 17.43 -33.89 28.36
C ARG A 525 18.14 -34.35 29.62
N LEU A 526 17.39 -34.86 30.60
CA LEU A 526 17.92 -35.40 31.84
C LEU A 526 18.11 -36.90 31.72
N PRO A 527 18.82 -37.53 32.67
CA PRO A 527 18.83 -38.97 32.76
C PRO A 527 17.40 -39.53 32.83
N HIS A 528 17.11 -40.53 32.01
CA HIS A 528 15.78 -41.12 31.92
C HIS A 528 15.84 -42.62 31.64
N PHE A 529 14.70 -43.28 31.79
CA PHE A 529 14.55 -44.69 31.49
C PHE A 529 14.20 -44.90 30.02
N ALA A 530 14.94 -45.77 29.35
CA ALA A 530 14.69 -46.12 27.95
C ALA A 530 14.89 -47.61 27.69
N ARG A 531 14.20 -48.11 26.65
CA ARG A 531 14.35 -49.45 26.06
C ARG A 531 14.23 -49.36 24.54
N GLU A 532 14.75 -50.36 23.83
CA GLU A 532 14.49 -50.47 22.38
C GLU A 532 13.12 -51.10 22.13
N HIS A 533 12.53 -50.86 20.95
CA HIS A 533 11.17 -51.25 20.62
C HIS A 533 10.96 -52.76 20.78
N THR A 534 11.91 -53.56 20.28
CA THR A 534 11.91 -55.02 20.34
C THR A 534 12.59 -55.65 21.56
N ASP A 535 13.30 -54.87 22.41
CA ASP A 535 14.01 -55.34 23.62
C ASP A 535 13.29 -54.89 24.92
N PRO A 536 12.95 -55.82 25.84
CA PRO A 536 12.30 -55.46 27.11
C PRO A 536 13.22 -54.83 28.18
N GLN A 537 14.56 -54.91 28.08
CA GLN A 537 15.45 -54.41 29.14
C GLN A 537 15.42 -52.87 29.27
N VAL A 538 15.26 -52.38 30.51
CA VAL A 538 15.26 -50.93 30.82
C VAL A 538 16.63 -50.48 31.32
N TYR A 539 17.08 -49.33 30.81
CA TYR A 539 18.33 -48.69 31.22
C TYR A 539 18.06 -47.29 31.74
N LEU A 540 18.78 -46.87 32.78
CA LEU A 540 19.01 -45.44 33.05
C LEU A 540 20.06 -44.96 32.07
N VAL A 541 19.68 -44.03 31.20
CA VAL A 541 20.58 -43.43 30.22
C VAL A 541 21.04 -42.09 30.80
N SER A 542 22.34 -41.94 31.09
CA SER A 542 22.89 -40.77 31.81
C SER A 542 24.30 -40.36 31.34
N GLY A 543 24.58 -40.53 30.05
CA GLY A 543 25.89 -40.42 29.39
C GLY A 543 26.55 -41.77 29.17
N GLN A 544 26.07 -42.73 29.94
CA GLN A 544 26.32 -44.14 29.85
C GLN A 544 24.98 -44.85 30.10
N LYS A 545 24.80 -46.06 29.59
CA LYS A 545 23.64 -46.88 29.94
C LYS A 545 23.96 -47.68 31.20
N GLN A 546 23.17 -47.47 32.25
CA GLN A 546 23.21 -48.25 33.47
C GLN A 546 21.96 -49.14 33.50
N ALA A 547 22.14 -50.46 33.53
CA ALA A 547 21.00 -51.37 33.68
C ALA A 547 20.35 -51.14 35.05
N VAL A 548 19.01 -51.06 35.07
CA VAL A 548 18.25 -50.77 36.29
C VAL A 548 17.09 -51.75 36.44
N THR A 549 16.89 -52.24 37.66
CA THR A 549 15.71 -53.04 38.01
C THR A 549 14.50 -52.14 38.29
N THR A 550 13.30 -52.70 38.40
CA THR A 550 12.09 -51.95 38.76
C THR A 550 12.19 -51.31 40.15
N ALA A 551 12.91 -51.94 41.07
CA ALA A 551 13.17 -51.40 42.41
C ALA A 551 14.12 -50.19 42.34
N ASP A 552 15.19 -50.29 41.53
CA ASP A 552 16.11 -49.18 41.28
C ASP A 552 15.39 -48.02 40.60
N GLN A 553 14.55 -48.29 39.60
CA GLN A 553 13.73 -47.25 38.96
C GLN A 553 12.86 -46.52 39.99
N SER A 554 12.16 -47.26 40.86
CA SER A 554 11.33 -46.68 41.91
C SER A 554 12.13 -45.90 42.95
N ALA A 555 13.35 -46.34 43.27
CA ALA A 555 14.24 -45.64 44.18
C ALA A 555 14.82 -44.38 43.53
N ILE A 556 15.29 -44.47 42.30
CA ILE A 556 15.89 -43.36 41.54
C ILE A 556 14.84 -42.31 41.20
N THR A 557 13.62 -42.71 40.84
CA THR A 557 12.50 -41.80 40.67
C THR A 557 12.17 -41.06 41.97
N ARG A 558 12.13 -41.76 43.12
CA ARG A 558 11.86 -41.11 44.40
C ARG A 558 12.99 -40.21 44.88
N MET A 559 14.24 -40.63 44.71
CA MET A 559 15.42 -39.95 45.24
C MET A 559 15.94 -38.85 44.32
N PHE A 560 16.04 -39.14 43.03
CA PHE A 560 16.64 -38.26 42.02
C PHE A 560 15.61 -37.65 41.08
N GLY A 561 14.32 -37.93 41.28
CA GLY A 561 13.24 -37.35 40.49
C GLY A 561 13.22 -37.79 39.03
N VAL A 562 13.99 -38.81 38.66
CA VAL A 562 14.02 -39.33 37.29
C VAL A 562 12.63 -39.81 36.93
N ASN A 563 12.10 -39.33 35.80
CA ASN A 563 10.74 -39.64 35.38
C ASN A 563 10.56 -41.16 35.28
N PRO A 564 9.56 -41.76 35.95
CA PRO A 564 9.35 -43.21 35.89
C PRO A 564 8.90 -43.69 34.51
N ARG A 565 8.56 -42.77 33.59
CA ARG A 565 8.25 -43.10 32.19
C ARG A 565 9.45 -43.78 31.53
N VAL A 566 9.18 -44.91 30.89
CA VAL A 566 10.12 -45.60 30.02
C VAL A 566 9.85 -45.18 28.58
N TRP A 567 10.85 -44.62 27.91
CA TRP A 567 10.79 -44.34 26.48
C TRP A 567 11.05 -45.61 25.66
N ALA A 568 10.10 -45.94 24.78
CA ALA A 568 10.28 -46.97 23.76
C ALA A 568 10.93 -46.32 22.53
N LEU A 569 12.20 -46.66 22.29
CA LEU A 569 13.02 -46.10 21.22
C LEU A 569 13.03 -47.01 20.00
N ALA A 570 13.21 -46.43 18.80
CA ALA A 570 13.40 -47.21 17.58
C ALA A 570 14.61 -48.16 17.73
N ASP A 571 14.51 -49.37 17.20
CA ASP A 571 15.58 -50.37 17.30
C ASP A 571 16.92 -49.80 16.77
N GLY A 572 18.00 -50.02 17.52
CA GLY A 572 19.34 -49.49 17.24
C GLY A 572 19.64 -48.10 17.81
N ALA A 573 18.68 -47.44 18.48
CA ALA A 573 18.88 -46.15 19.13
C ALA A 573 19.82 -46.20 20.36
N LEU A 574 19.97 -47.34 21.04
CA LEU A 574 20.84 -47.49 22.22
C LEU A 574 22.20 -48.12 21.91
N SER A 575 22.42 -48.50 20.65
CA SER A 575 23.67 -49.14 20.22
C SER A 575 24.88 -48.20 20.40
N GLY A 576 25.97 -48.67 21.02
CA GLY A 576 27.24 -47.92 21.14
C GLY A 576 27.47 -47.05 22.40
N LEU A 577 26.63 -47.08 23.43
CA LEU A 577 26.84 -46.34 24.71
C LEU A 577 27.61 -47.15 25.79
N ALA A 578 28.44 -46.50 26.63
CA ALA A 578 29.25 -47.09 27.75
C ALA A 578 28.48 -47.23 29.11
N GLN A 579 29.06 -47.67 30.27
CA GLN A 579 28.35 -48.09 31.55
C GLN A 579 29.08 -47.63 32.91
N SER A 580 28.42 -47.10 33.99
CA SER A 580 28.93 -46.14 35.10
C SER A 580 29.46 -46.61 36.54
N GLN A 581 30.06 -45.72 37.43
CA GLN A 581 30.70 -45.86 38.84
C GLN A 581 30.33 -44.75 39.97
N ARG A 582 30.69 -44.83 41.31
CA ARG A 582 30.09 -44.15 42.58
C ARG A 582 30.75 -42.86 43.24
N SER A 583 29.97 -41.98 43.93
CA SER A 583 30.39 -40.76 44.74
C SER A 583 29.59 -40.53 46.07
N GLY A 584 30.14 -39.86 47.13
CA GLY A 584 29.41 -39.49 48.39
C GLY A 584 30.19 -39.49 49.73
N LEU A 585 29.52 -39.29 50.89
CA LEU A 585 30.11 -39.52 52.23
C LEU A 585 29.89 -40.97 52.68
N ALA A 586 30.90 -41.59 53.27
CA ALA A 586 30.70 -42.87 53.95
C ALA A 586 31.63 -43.06 55.14
N ARG A 587 31.21 -43.95 56.02
CA ARG A 587 31.96 -44.38 57.19
C ARG A 587 32.56 -45.75 56.90
N ALA A 588 33.87 -45.90 57.09
CA ALA A 588 34.51 -47.21 57.04
C ALA A 588 34.13 -48.03 58.27
N GLY A 589 34.28 -49.36 58.21
CA GLY A 589 34.02 -50.25 59.35
C GLY A 589 34.84 -49.93 60.61
N ASP A 590 35.95 -49.19 60.47
CA ASP A 590 36.79 -48.69 61.57
C ASP A 590 36.33 -47.35 62.17
N GLY A 591 35.24 -46.77 61.64
CA GLY A 591 34.67 -45.50 62.09
C GLY A 591 35.21 -44.25 61.40
N THR A 592 36.25 -44.36 60.56
CA THR A 592 36.82 -43.24 59.80
C THR A 592 35.82 -42.70 58.79
N LEU A 593 35.68 -41.37 58.73
CA LEU A 593 34.80 -40.68 57.80
C LEU A 593 35.55 -40.31 56.53
N TYR A 594 34.99 -40.74 55.40
CA TYR A 594 35.53 -40.47 54.08
C TYR A 594 34.56 -39.66 53.23
N PHE A 595 35.11 -38.71 52.49
CA PHE A 595 34.46 -38.01 51.40
C PHE A 595 35.01 -38.56 50.08
N PHE A 596 34.15 -39.23 49.32
CA PHE A 596 34.50 -39.89 48.07
C PHE A 596 34.29 -38.95 46.89
N ASP A 597 35.34 -38.83 46.10
CA ASP A 597 35.43 -38.02 44.91
C ASP A 597 36.03 -38.87 43.77
N GLN A 598 35.14 -39.46 42.97
CA GLN A 598 35.49 -40.39 41.90
C GLN A 598 36.33 -41.58 42.42
N ARG A 599 37.62 -41.69 42.08
CA ARG A 599 38.52 -42.74 42.59
C ARG A 599 39.25 -42.35 43.89
N ARG A 600 38.94 -41.21 44.50
CA ARG A 600 39.65 -40.67 45.67
C ARG A 600 38.77 -40.67 46.91
N ALA A 601 39.36 -40.88 48.07
CA ALA A 601 38.71 -40.85 49.38
C ALA A 601 39.48 -39.92 50.34
N PHE A 602 38.92 -38.75 50.61
CA PHE A 602 39.48 -37.76 51.53
C PHE A 602 39.05 -38.05 52.97
N VAL A 603 39.95 -37.89 53.94
CA VAL A 603 39.62 -38.00 55.36
C VAL A 603 38.87 -36.74 55.79
N VAL A 604 37.70 -36.92 56.40
CA VAL A 604 36.93 -35.82 56.98
C VAL A 604 37.37 -35.62 58.44
N PRO A 605 37.88 -34.44 58.82
CA PRO A 605 38.56 -34.22 60.11
C PRO A 605 37.64 -34.33 61.34
N GLY A 606 36.33 -34.25 61.17
CA GLY A 606 35.37 -34.40 62.27
C GLY A 606 33.96 -34.00 61.87
N CYS A 607 33.02 -34.16 62.80
CA CYS A 607 31.60 -33.92 62.55
C CYS A 607 31.25 -32.45 62.24
N ASP A 608 32.08 -31.47 62.62
CA ASP A 608 31.89 -30.07 62.19
C ASP A 608 32.02 -29.93 60.67
N MET A 609 33.01 -30.61 60.07
CA MET A 609 33.19 -30.60 58.61
C MET A 609 32.07 -31.40 57.92
N VAL A 610 31.55 -32.46 58.55
CA VAL A 610 30.37 -33.18 58.04
C VAL A 610 29.13 -32.27 58.00
N ARG A 611 28.94 -31.44 59.03
CA ARG A 611 27.87 -30.43 59.07
C ARG A 611 28.08 -29.33 58.03
N ASP A 612 29.32 -28.86 57.85
CA ASP A 612 29.66 -27.90 56.78
C ASP A 612 29.42 -28.49 55.38
N LEU A 613 29.62 -29.81 55.21
CA LEU A 613 29.24 -30.59 54.03
C LEU A 613 27.74 -30.93 53.97
N GLY A 614 26.90 -30.36 54.85
CA GLY A 614 25.45 -30.47 54.79
C GLY A 614 24.88 -31.83 55.20
N ALA A 615 25.65 -32.69 55.87
CA ALA A 615 25.21 -34.00 56.32
C ALA A 615 25.12 -34.10 57.85
N ASP A 616 24.28 -35.01 58.34
CA ASP A 616 24.29 -35.44 59.73
C ASP A 616 25.37 -36.52 59.92
N CYS A 617 26.29 -36.27 60.85
CA CYS A 617 27.39 -37.17 61.18
C CYS A 617 26.91 -38.56 61.64
N ASN A 618 25.71 -38.64 62.22
CA ASN A 618 25.13 -39.88 62.74
C ASN A 618 24.48 -40.75 61.67
N THR A 619 24.15 -40.19 60.50
CA THR A 619 23.44 -40.89 59.43
C THR A 619 24.32 -41.26 58.25
N VAL A 620 25.64 -41.07 58.37
CA VAL A 620 26.60 -41.40 57.30
C VAL A 620 26.61 -42.93 57.07
N PRO A 621 26.33 -43.42 55.85
CA PRO A 621 26.23 -44.85 55.57
C PRO A 621 27.57 -45.55 55.75
N THR A 622 27.53 -46.80 56.20
CA THR A 622 28.74 -47.61 56.45
C THR A 622 29.08 -48.46 55.22
N LEU A 623 30.35 -48.46 54.80
CA LEU A 623 30.88 -49.25 53.69
C LEU A 623 31.59 -50.51 54.19
N ALA A 624 31.49 -51.59 53.42
CA ALA A 624 32.28 -52.79 53.66
C ALA A 624 33.75 -52.55 53.28
N ALA A 625 34.69 -53.16 54.02
CA ALA A 625 36.12 -52.91 53.84
C ALA A 625 36.64 -53.21 52.41
N GLY A 626 36.05 -54.19 51.73
CA GLY A 626 36.42 -54.55 50.35
C GLY A 626 36.06 -53.49 49.30
N GLU A 627 35.08 -52.64 49.60
CA GLU A 627 34.63 -51.57 48.69
C GLU A 627 35.60 -50.37 48.69
N LEU A 628 36.48 -50.25 49.69
CA LEU A 628 37.47 -49.16 49.80
C LEU A 628 38.78 -49.42 49.05
N ASN A 629 39.04 -50.68 48.67
CA ASN A 629 40.33 -51.12 48.11
C ASN A 629 40.64 -50.52 46.73
N GLY A 630 39.65 -49.98 46.03
CA GLY A 630 39.80 -49.35 44.72
C GLY A 630 40.09 -47.85 44.74
N TYR A 631 40.19 -47.21 45.92
CA TYR A 631 40.22 -45.77 46.08
C TYR A 631 41.59 -45.22 46.58
N GLU A 632 42.06 -44.14 45.95
CA GLU A 632 43.24 -43.35 46.32
C GLU A 632 42.97 -42.50 47.58
N ARG A 633 44.01 -42.19 48.39
CA ARG A 633 43.87 -41.46 49.66
C ARG A 633 44.68 -40.15 49.68
N PRO A 634 44.09 -39.01 49.28
CA PRO A 634 44.85 -37.75 49.12
C PRO A 634 45.13 -36.98 50.41
N GLY A 635 44.56 -37.36 51.55
CA GLY A 635 44.73 -36.68 52.85
C GLY A 635 43.45 -36.10 53.44
N THR A 636 43.58 -35.08 54.30
CA THR A 636 42.45 -34.46 55.04
C THR A 636 41.81 -33.32 54.24
N LEU A 637 40.47 -33.29 54.20
CA LEU A 637 39.70 -32.26 53.51
C LEU A 637 39.75 -30.90 54.23
N GLN A 638 40.09 -29.83 53.50
CA GLN A 638 40.07 -28.43 53.96
C GLN A 638 38.68 -27.79 53.79
N ARG A 639 38.38 -26.73 54.56
CA ARG A 639 37.13 -25.95 54.43
C ARG A 639 37.03 -25.16 53.13
N VAL A 640 38.15 -24.67 52.61
CA VAL A 640 38.18 -24.14 51.25
C VAL A 640 38.52 -25.29 50.32
N VAL A 641 37.76 -25.43 49.25
CA VAL A 641 38.00 -26.43 48.22
C VAL A 641 38.22 -25.73 46.89
N ARG A 642 39.12 -26.27 46.07
CA ARG A 642 39.46 -25.76 44.75
C ARG A 642 39.10 -26.81 43.72
N GLU A 643 38.28 -26.41 42.75
CA GLU A 643 37.93 -27.23 41.60
C GLU A 643 39.02 -27.17 40.52
N PRO A 644 39.06 -28.10 39.55
CA PRO A 644 40.00 -28.06 38.44
C PRO A 644 39.90 -26.77 37.59
N SER A 645 38.72 -26.14 37.58
CA SER A 645 38.45 -24.84 36.95
C SER A 645 39.20 -23.67 37.60
N GLY A 646 39.80 -23.88 38.78
CA GLY A 646 40.44 -22.84 39.58
C GLY A 646 39.47 -22.08 40.49
N ILE A 647 38.16 -22.34 40.38
CA ILE A 647 37.14 -21.77 41.28
C ILE A 647 37.38 -22.28 42.70
N GLN A 648 37.27 -21.36 43.64
CA GLN A 648 37.46 -21.62 45.06
C GLN A 648 36.15 -21.43 45.79
N TRP A 649 35.81 -22.43 46.60
CA TRP A 649 34.59 -22.48 47.37
C TRP A 649 34.94 -22.61 48.84
N LEU A 650 34.42 -21.70 49.66
CA LEU A 650 34.35 -21.88 51.10
C LEU A 650 33.14 -22.77 51.42
N ILE A 651 33.40 -23.94 52.00
CA ILE A 651 32.37 -24.86 52.49
C ILE A 651 32.03 -24.46 53.92
N GLN A 652 30.79 -24.01 54.13
CA GLN A 652 30.32 -23.53 55.42
C GLN A 652 28.81 -23.61 55.53
N GLY A 653 28.32 -24.18 56.64
CA GLY A 653 26.89 -24.17 56.96
C GLY A 653 26.02 -24.87 55.93
N GLY A 654 26.53 -25.96 55.33
CA GLY A 654 25.82 -26.73 54.30
C GLY A 654 25.77 -26.05 52.94
N ALA A 655 26.58 -25.01 52.69
CA ALA A 655 26.65 -24.31 51.41
C ALA A 655 28.09 -24.13 50.95
N ARG A 656 28.26 -23.99 49.64
CA ARG A 656 29.52 -23.57 49.02
C ARG A 656 29.43 -22.09 48.65
N ARG A 657 30.36 -21.27 49.15
CA ARG A 657 30.39 -19.82 48.91
C ARG A 657 31.62 -19.48 48.07
N GLN A 658 31.42 -18.90 46.89
CA GLN A 658 32.55 -18.59 46.02
C GLN A 658 33.40 -17.50 46.66
N VAL A 659 34.70 -17.69 46.65
CA VAL A 659 35.68 -16.72 47.16
C VAL A 659 36.61 -16.35 46.02
N LEU A 660 36.62 -15.05 45.66
CA LEU A 660 37.52 -14.54 44.62
C LEU A 660 38.90 -14.15 45.17
N ASP A 661 38.94 -13.79 46.45
CA ASP A 661 40.14 -13.33 47.12
C ASP A 661 40.21 -13.94 48.52
N LEU A 662 41.12 -14.90 48.71
CA LEU A 662 41.29 -15.58 50.00
C LEU A 662 41.79 -14.64 51.10
N THR A 663 42.33 -13.46 50.78
CA THR A 663 42.74 -12.47 51.80
C THR A 663 41.55 -11.88 52.57
N LEU A 664 40.33 -12.06 52.05
CA LEU A 664 39.09 -11.70 52.75
C LEU A 664 38.77 -12.64 53.92
N LEU A 665 39.39 -13.83 54.02
CA LEU A 665 39.02 -14.89 54.97
C LEU A 665 39.78 -14.87 56.32
N PRO A 666 41.10 -14.58 56.40
CA PRO A 666 41.85 -14.56 57.66
C PRO A 666 41.27 -13.70 58.78
N PRO A 667 40.68 -12.50 58.53
CA PRO A 667 39.99 -11.72 59.57
C PRO A 667 38.86 -12.47 60.27
N TYR A 668 38.36 -13.56 59.66
CA TYR A 668 37.28 -14.41 60.18
C TYR A 668 37.78 -15.77 60.70
N GLY A 669 39.09 -15.97 60.89
CA GLY A 669 39.66 -17.19 61.47
C GLY A 669 39.71 -18.40 60.53
N ILE A 670 39.53 -18.19 59.21
CA ILE A 670 39.58 -19.25 58.19
C ILE A 670 40.93 -19.21 57.48
N PRO A 671 41.73 -20.29 57.52
CA PRO A 671 43.01 -20.36 56.82
C PRO A 671 42.88 -20.24 55.29
N ALA A 672 43.82 -19.54 54.64
CA ALA A 672 43.86 -19.36 53.19
C ALA A 672 44.47 -20.58 52.46
N VAL A 673 44.05 -21.80 52.80
CA VAL A 673 44.50 -23.07 52.18
C VAL A 673 43.31 -23.87 51.65
N ALA A 674 43.49 -24.55 50.51
CA ALA A 674 42.41 -25.26 49.83
C ALA A 674 42.75 -26.72 49.46
N SER A 675 41.76 -27.62 49.52
CA SER A 675 41.85 -28.99 49.00
C SER A 675 41.38 -29.08 47.55
N SER A 676 42.09 -29.83 46.70
CA SER A 676 41.71 -30.04 45.29
C SER A 676 40.70 -31.17 45.12
N VAL A 677 39.45 -30.82 44.83
CA VAL A 677 38.31 -31.76 44.64
C VAL A 677 37.72 -31.63 43.25
N SER A 678 37.00 -32.63 42.75
CA SER A 678 36.19 -32.46 41.53
C SER A 678 34.99 -31.55 41.81
N ALA A 679 34.51 -30.87 40.77
CA ALA A 679 33.28 -30.07 40.85
C ALA A 679 32.06 -30.94 41.20
N GLU A 680 32.07 -32.20 40.76
CA GLU A 680 31.01 -33.16 41.03
C GLU A 680 30.91 -33.51 42.52
N ALA A 681 32.05 -33.63 43.20
CA ALA A 681 32.10 -34.00 44.61
C ALA A 681 31.36 -33.02 45.52
N ILE A 682 31.38 -31.72 45.17
CA ILE A 682 30.73 -30.65 45.93
C ILE A 682 29.48 -30.10 45.25
N SER A 683 29.00 -30.78 44.20
CA SER A 683 27.82 -30.37 43.42
C SER A 683 26.51 -30.39 44.22
N SER A 684 26.43 -31.25 45.23
CA SER A 684 25.27 -31.36 46.12
C SER A 684 25.15 -30.20 47.10
N LEU A 685 26.20 -29.41 47.30
CA LEU A 685 26.17 -28.26 48.20
C LEU A 685 25.55 -27.05 47.48
N PRO A 686 24.45 -26.46 48.00
CA PRO A 686 23.89 -25.26 47.42
C PRO A 686 24.90 -24.12 47.42
N VAL A 687 24.88 -23.32 46.36
CA VAL A 687 25.66 -22.07 46.32
C VAL A 687 25.02 -21.04 47.26
N GLY A 688 25.82 -20.58 48.23
CA GLY A 688 25.48 -19.50 49.14
C GLY A 688 25.96 -18.13 48.63
N GLU A 689 25.73 -17.08 49.43
CA GLU A 689 26.21 -15.74 49.09
C GLU A 689 27.75 -15.74 48.97
N PRO A 690 28.30 -15.22 47.86
CA PRO A 690 29.73 -15.21 47.64
C PRO A 690 30.40 -14.15 48.52
N VAL A 691 31.69 -14.37 48.81
CA VAL A 691 32.49 -13.46 49.62
C VAL A 691 33.17 -12.46 48.70
N VAL A 692 32.64 -11.24 48.61
CA VAL A 692 33.09 -10.19 47.68
C VAL A 692 33.21 -8.80 48.33
N ALA A 693 33.98 -7.91 47.71
CA ALA A 693 34.11 -6.50 48.10
C ALA A 693 33.17 -5.57 47.26
N PRO A 694 33.05 -4.26 47.53
CA PRO A 694 32.40 -3.35 46.58
C PRO A 694 33.08 -3.39 45.20
N GLY A 695 32.30 -3.44 44.13
CA GLY A 695 32.79 -3.71 42.78
C GLY A 695 31.70 -4.08 41.78
N ALA A 696 32.03 -4.11 40.49
CA ALA A 696 31.21 -4.74 39.47
C ALA A 696 31.54 -6.22 39.34
N TYR A 697 30.49 -7.05 39.29
CA TYR A 697 30.57 -8.50 39.17
C TYR A 697 29.73 -8.97 38.00
N ARG A 698 30.27 -9.92 37.24
CA ARG A 698 29.59 -10.55 36.11
C ARG A 698 29.75 -12.06 36.15
N ALA A 699 28.91 -12.76 35.42
CA ALA A 699 29.04 -14.20 35.20
C ALA A 699 29.07 -14.49 33.68
N GLY A 700 28.98 -15.75 33.26
CA GLY A 700 29.04 -16.15 31.85
C GLY A 700 27.97 -15.50 30.94
N GLY A 701 26.85 -15.07 31.51
CA GLY A 701 25.82 -14.28 30.82
C GLY A 701 25.99 -12.76 30.90
N ASP A 702 25.01 -12.02 30.36
CA ASP A 702 25.03 -10.56 30.31
C ASP A 702 24.79 -9.88 31.66
N ALA A 703 24.35 -10.62 32.69
CA ALA A 703 24.04 -10.04 33.98
C ALA A 703 25.29 -9.44 34.64
N VAL A 704 25.23 -8.15 34.94
CA VAL A 704 26.24 -7.45 35.72
C VAL A 704 25.56 -6.87 36.96
N LYS A 705 26.09 -7.21 38.14
CA LYS A 705 25.68 -6.62 39.42
C LYS A 705 26.78 -5.74 39.96
N VAL A 706 26.40 -4.57 40.46
CA VAL A 706 27.32 -3.61 41.08
C VAL A 706 27.04 -3.61 42.57
N THR A 707 28.03 -4.01 43.37
CA THR A 707 27.97 -3.90 44.83
C THR A 707 28.64 -2.60 45.24
N THR A 708 27.91 -1.77 45.98
CA THR A 708 28.39 -0.50 46.51
C THR A 708 28.29 -0.49 48.03
N ARG A 709 28.75 0.59 48.67
CA ARG A 709 28.50 0.79 50.11
C ARG A 709 27.03 1.04 50.45
N ALA A 710 26.24 1.50 49.48
CA ALA A 710 24.81 1.76 49.66
C ALA A 710 23.92 0.53 49.38
N GLY A 711 24.48 -0.54 48.80
CA GLY A 711 23.74 -1.74 48.42
C GLY A 711 24.20 -2.32 47.07
N GLY A 712 23.58 -3.44 46.69
CA GLY A 712 23.78 -4.07 45.40
C GLY A 712 22.76 -3.60 44.36
N TYR A 713 23.16 -3.43 43.11
CA TYR A 713 22.30 -2.99 42.03
C TYR A 713 22.51 -3.83 40.77
N GLU A 714 21.46 -4.02 39.99
CA GLU A 714 21.56 -4.62 38.66
C GLU A 714 21.89 -3.56 37.61
N LEU A 715 22.86 -3.85 36.75
CA LEU A 715 23.17 -2.96 35.64
C LEU A 715 22.10 -3.09 34.53
N PRO A 716 21.54 -1.97 34.03
CA PRO A 716 20.59 -1.98 32.91
C PRO A 716 21.14 -2.77 31.74
N THR A 717 20.26 -3.47 31.02
CA THR A 717 20.64 -4.32 29.88
C THR A 717 21.54 -3.59 28.89
N ASP A 718 21.13 -2.36 28.56
CA ASP A 718 21.75 -1.59 27.50
C ASP A 718 23.11 -0.99 27.94
N ALA A 719 23.37 -0.95 29.25
CA ALA A 719 24.61 -0.46 29.84
C ALA A 719 25.67 -1.57 30.03
N ARG A 720 25.33 -2.86 29.82
CA ARG A 720 26.27 -3.99 29.99
C ARG A 720 27.37 -4.03 28.94
N GLY A 721 27.16 -3.36 27.80
CA GLY A 721 28.16 -3.16 26.76
C GLY A 721 29.22 -2.09 27.08
N LEU A 722 29.18 -1.48 28.26
CA LEU A 722 30.18 -0.49 28.66
C LEU A 722 31.51 -1.16 29.09
N ALA A 723 32.63 -0.44 28.94
CA ALA A 723 33.95 -1.03 29.16
C ALA A 723 34.16 -1.48 30.62
N PHE A 724 33.69 -0.72 31.62
CA PHE A 724 33.78 -1.10 33.02
C PHE A 724 32.96 -2.37 33.34
N ALA A 725 31.82 -2.55 32.66
CA ALA A 725 30.96 -3.72 32.83
C ALA A 725 31.60 -4.98 32.22
N ARG A 726 32.30 -4.82 31.09
CA ARG A 726 33.14 -5.89 30.50
C ARG A 726 34.33 -6.27 31.38
N ALA A 727 34.88 -5.29 32.11
CA ALA A 727 35.99 -5.49 33.06
C ALA A 727 35.54 -5.94 34.47
N ALA A 728 34.25 -6.22 34.67
CA ALA A 728 33.72 -6.69 35.94
C ALA A 728 34.34 -8.02 36.36
N ARG A 729 34.51 -8.22 37.67
CA ARG A 729 35.08 -9.43 38.27
C ARG A 729 34.16 -10.63 38.01
N VAL A 730 34.73 -11.78 37.66
CA VAL A 730 33.95 -12.95 37.23
C VAL A 730 33.57 -13.81 38.43
N LEU A 731 32.27 -13.95 38.66
CA LEU A 731 31.66 -14.95 39.53
C LEU A 731 31.07 -16.08 38.67
N THR A 732 30.76 -17.22 39.28
CA THR A 732 29.86 -18.19 38.66
C THR A 732 28.46 -17.59 38.56
N GLU A 733 27.63 -18.10 37.63
CA GLU A 733 26.26 -17.62 37.49
C GLU A 733 25.46 -17.81 38.79
N GLU A 734 25.60 -18.99 39.41
CA GLU A 734 24.99 -19.29 40.71
C GLU A 734 25.41 -18.28 41.79
N SER A 735 26.71 -17.94 41.89
CA SER A 735 27.19 -16.96 42.86
C SER A 735 26.68 -15.55 42.58
N LEU A 736 26.61 -15.13 41.31
CA LEU A 736 26.10 -13.81 40.94
C LEU A 736 24.60 -13.67 41.28
N THR A 737 23.81 -14.73 41.12
CA THR A 737 22.39 -14.71 41.50
C THR A 737 22.20 -14.52 43.00
N ARG A 738 23.09 -15.14 43.82
CA ARG A 738 23.10 -15.00 45.27
C ARG A 738 23.62 -13.65 45.76
N LEU A 739 24.19 -12.82 44.90
CA LEU A 739 24.57 -11.46 45.24
C LEU A 739 23.31 -10.60 45.48
N PRO A 740 23.14 -9.96 46.66
CA PRO A 740 21.97 -9.13 46.93
C PRO A 740 21.81 -7.98 45.92
N SER A 741 20.58 -7.66 45.53
CA SER A 741 20.27 -6.48 44.72
C SER A 741 19.04 -5.76 45.25
N THR A 742 19.10 -4.43 45.33
CA THR A 742 18.04 -3.54 45.80
C THR A 742 17.28 -2.87 44.64
N GLY A 743 17.69 -3.10 43.39
CA GLY A 743 17.02 -2.55 42.19
C GLY A 743 17.96 -2.36 41.00
N THR A 744 17.46 -1.75 39.93
CA THR A 744 18.26 -1.40 38.74
C THR A 744 19.05 -0.12 38.98
N LEU A 745 20.33 -0.13 38.59
CA LEU A 745 21.20 1.04 38.64
C LEU A 745 20.74 2.07 37.59
N PRO A 746 20.25 3.26 37.96
CA PRO A 746 19.84 4.27 36.99
C PRO A 746 21.03 4.75 36.15
N THR A 747 20.81 5.09 34.88
CA THR A 747 21.87 5.63 34.00
C THR A 747 22.26 7.07 34.35
N ARG A 748 21.45 7.73 35.18
CA ARG A 748 21.68 9.08 35.73
C ARG A 748 21.25 9.10 37.19
N MET A 749 22.15 9.44 38.10
CA MET A 749 21.85 9.48 39.52
C MET A 749 22.36 10.74 40.23
N ILE A 750 21.73 11.05 41.37
CA ILE A 750 22.28 11.97 42.38
C ILE A 750 22.57 11.18 43.65
N SER A 751 23.80 11.28 44.16
CA SER A 751 24.23 10.72 45.45
C SER A 751 25.06 11.77 46.17
N ASP A 752 24.81 11.99 47.46
CA ASP A 752 25.55 12.97 48.28
C ASP A 752 25.61 14.38 47.65
N GLY A 753 24.52 14.81 47.00
CA GLY A 753 24.40 16.12 46.33
C GLY A 753 25.13 16.26 44.99
N ARG A 754 25.75 15.18 44.49
CA ARG A 754 26.54 15.16 43.24
C ARG A 754 25.78 14.40 42.16
N ALA A 755 25.79 14.91 40.93
CA ALA A 755 25.11 14.29 39.80
C ALA A 755 26.10 13.44 38.98
N PHE A 756 25.70 12.22 38.66
CA PHE A 756 26.51 11.24 37.94
C PHE A 756 25.72 10.69 36.76
N VAL A 757 26.41 10.50 35.64
CA VAL A 757 25.90 9.78 34.47
C VAL A 757 26.79 8.57 34.20
N LEU A 758 26.18 7.49 33.73
CA LEU A 758 26.89 6.24 33.51
C LEU A 758 27.58 6.26 32.14
N VAL A 759 28.90 6.07 32.13
CA VAL A 759 29.74 6.07 30.93
C VAL A 759 30.62 4.81 30.86
N ASP A 760 31.35 4.64 29.76
CA ASP A 760 32.20 3.48 29.48
C ASP A 760 33.16 3.12 30.61
N SER A 761 33.64 4.12 31.34
CA SER A 761 34.67 4.06 32.36
C SER A 761 34.10 3.97 33.78
N GLY A 762 32.77 3.97 33.93
CA GLY A 762 32.08 3.96 35.22
C GLY A 762 31.23 5.21 35.40
N TRP A 763 31.32 5.86 36.55
CA TRP A 763 30.59 7.08 36.82
C TRP A 763 31.31 8.31 36.28
N LEU A 764 30.59 9.14 35.51
CA LEU A 764 31.01 10.49 35.16
C LEU A 764 30.22 11.49 36.00
N GLU A 765 30.89 12.21 36.88
CA GLU A 765 30.30 13.34 37.59
C GLU A 765 30.10 14.52 36.63
N VAL A 766 28.90 15.09 36.62
CA VAL A 766 28.48 16.18 35.73
C VAL A 766 27.72 17.27 36.48
N GLU A 767 27.56 18.43 35.84
CA GLU A 767 26.62 19.46 36.28
C GLU A 767 25.21 19.13 35.78
N ALA A 768 24.23 19.00 36.70
CA ALA A 768 22.86 18.63 36.35
C ALA A 768 22.19 19.60 35.35
N ALA A 769 22.59 20.88 35.36
CA ALA A 769 22.09 21.89 34.42
C ALA A 769 22.35 21.55 32.94
N MET A 770 23.44 20.82 32.64
CA MET A 770 23.73 20.36 31.27
C MET A 770 22.75 19.28 30.79
N TYR A 771 22.05 18.64 31.73
CA TYR A 771 21.10 17.54 31.50
C TYR A 771 19.65 17.93 31.86
N GLY A 772 19.31 19.22 31.82
CA GLY A 772 17.94 19.69 32.07
C GLY A 772 17.59 19.87 33.55
N GLY A 773 18.58 19.82 34.45
CA GLY A 773 18.44 20.03 35.89
C GLY A 773 18.26 18.75 36.69
N ASN A 774 18.11 18.89 38.01
CA ASN A 774 18.06 17.74 38.95
C ASN A 774 16.91 16.77 38.67
N GLY A 775 15.80 17.24 38.08
CA GLY A 775 14.65 16.40 37.73
C GLY A 775 14.95 15.32 36.70
N ALA A 776 16.09 15.38 36.00
CA ALA A 776 16.53 14.36 35.06
C ALA A 776 17.29 13.19 35.71
N PHE A 777 17.57 13.24 37.02
CA PHE A 777 18.40 12.27 37.75
C PHE A 777 17.61 11.53 38.83
N THR A 778 17.99 10.29 39.13
CA THR A 778 17.41 9.49 40.22
C THR A 778 18.24 9.61 41.51
N THR A 779 17.64 9.94 42.64
CA THR A 779 18.38 10.06 43.92
C THR A 779 18.62 8.69 44.57
N LEU A 780 19.87 8.39 44.94
CA LEU A 780 20.26 7.15 45.65
C LEU A 780 20.87 7.44 47.04
N GLY A 781 21.01 6.39 47.86
CA GLY A 781 21.59 6.46 49.20
C GLY A 781 23.08 6.85 49.23
N SER A 782 23.58 7.25 50.41
CA SER A 782 24.95 7.76 50.55
C SER A 782 26.01 6.78 50.05
N ARG A 783 27.01 7.30 49.31
CA ARG A 783 28.10 6.53 48.70
C ARG A 783 27.66 5.46 47.71
N ALA A 784 26.52 5.64 47.04
CA ALA A 784 26.10 4.78 45.93
C ALA A 784 27.07 4.80 44.72
N TYR A 785 27.98 5.78 44.65
CA TYR A 785 29.02 5.82 43.62
C TYR A 785 30.26 4.97 43.96
N GLU A 786 30.44 4.53 45.22
CA GLU A 786 31.61 3.74 45.64
C GLU A 786 31.47 2.28 45.21
N GLY A 787 32.29 1.84 44.25
CA GLY A 787 32.28 0.48 43.71
C GLY A 787 32.53 0.43 42.21
N LEU A 788 32.37 1.56 41.52
CA LEU A 788 32.78 1.77 40.13
C LEU A 788 33.88 2.84 40.03
N PRO A 789 34.68 2.85 38.96
CA PRO A 789 35.62 3.95 38.74
C PRO A 789 34.87 5.27 38.51
N LEU A 790 35.50 6.38 38.90
CA LEU A 790 34.89 7.72 38.90
C LEU A 790 35.73 8.69 38.05
N ALA A 791 35.07 9.44 37.17
CA ALA A 791 35.61 10.53 36.38
C ALA A 791 34.74 11.80 36.51
N GLN A 792 35.20 12.95 35.98
CA GLN A 792 34.48 14.23 36.07
C GLN A 792 34.49 14.98 34.73
N ALA A 793 33.37 15.62 34.39
CA ALA A 793 33.23 16.62 33.33
C ALA A 793 32.60 17.90 33.90
N ARG A 794 33.26 19.05 33.69
CA ARG A 794 32.78 20.37 34.11
C ARG A 794 32.25 21.14 32.91
N GLY A 795 31.14 21.85 33.07
CA GLY A 795 30.50 22.60 32.00
C GLY A 795 30.03 21.75 30.81
N ALA A 796 29.96 22.37 29.64
CA ALA A 796 29.57 21.71 28.40
C ALA A 796 30.59 20.62 28.00
N HIS A 797 30.12 19.51 27.44
CA HIS A 797 30.97 18.37 27.07
C HIS A 797 30.33 17.54 25.95
N PHE A 798 31.14 16.74 25.25
CA PHE A 798 30.66 15.86 24.20
C PHE A 798 30.29 14.49 24.76
N LEU A 799 29.10 14.01 24.42
CA LEU A 799 28.66 12.66 24.76
C LEU A 799 27.96 12.02 23.56
N ARG A 800 28.28 10.76 23.32
CA ARG A 800 27.46 9.88 22.47
C ARG A 800 26.99 8.68 23.28
N GLU A 801 25.79 8.18 22.99
CA GLU A 801 25.35 6.91 23.56
C GLU A 801 26.09 5.76 22.87
N SER A 802 26.39 4.68 23.58
CA SER A 802 27.06 3.51 22.99
C SER A 802 26.24 2.85 21.87
N SER A 803 24.92 3.05 21.86
CA SER A 803 23.98 2.61 20.82
C SER A 803 23.91 3.55 19.60
N SER A 804 24.52 4.73 19.67
CA SER A 804 24.44 5.77 18.63
C SER A 804 25.82 6.14 18.08
N GLY A 805 25.87 6.41 16.78
CA GLY A 805 27.03 7.00 16.11
C GLY A 805 27.08 8.53 16.21
N VAL A 806 26.03 9.16 16.74
CA VAL A 806 25.91 10.62 16.82
C VAL A 806 26.48 11.13 18.13
N THR A 807 27.45 12.02 18.03
CA THR A 807 27.99 12.75 19.17
C THR A 807 27.25 14.07 19.33
N TYR A 808 26.83 14.36 20.55
CA TYR A 808 26.16 15.60 20.92
C TYR A 808 27.06 16.45 21.80
N LEU A 809 27.05 17.76 21.59
CA LEU A 809 27.47 18.74 22.59
C LEU A 809 26.32 18.94 23.58
N LEU A 810 26.58 18.65 24.86
CA LEU A 810 25.64 18.82 25.95
C LEU A 810 25.85 20.22 26.52
N SER A 811 24.90 21.13 26.26
CA SER A 811 24.97 22.51 26.73
C SER A 811 23.59 23.08 26.97
N GLY A 812 23.37 23.65 28.16
CA GLY A 812 22.12 24.34 28.52
C GLY A 812 20.87 23.45 28.54
N GLY A 813 21.02 22.12 28.67
CA GLY A 813 19.90 21.18 28.69
C GLY A 813 19.36 20.76 27.32
N PHE A 814 20.11 21.01 26.24
CA PHE A 814 19.73 20.62 24.88
C PHE A 814 20.77 19.69 24.24
N LEU A 815 20.31 18.87 23.31
CA LEU A 815 21.19 18.10 22.42
C LEU A 815 21.54 18.96 21.20
N GLN A 816 22.84 19.08 20.92
CA GLN A 816 23.36 19.73 19.72
C GLN A 816 24.23 18.73 18.97
N SER A 817 23.75 18.20 17.85
CA SER A 817 24.47 17.20 17.06
C SER A 817 25.72 17.81 16.45
N THR A 818 26.85 17.11 16.53
CA THR A 818 28.06 17.48 15.80
C THR A 818 28.23 16.56 14.60
N ALA A 819 28.51 17.12 13.43
CA ALA A 819 28.67 16.43 12.17
C ALA A 819 29.85 15.45 12.18
N ASP A 820 31.02 15.85 12.70
CA ASP A 820 32.22 15.00 12.73
C ASP A 820 33.25 15.40 13.80
N ALA A 821 34.43 14.79 13.74
CA ALA A 821 35.56 15.10 14.64
C ALA A 821 36.16 16.49 14.39
N THR A 822 36.10 17.01 13.17
CA THR A 822 36.62 18.32 12.78
C THR A 822 35.79 19.43 13.43
N GLU A 823 34.46 19.31 13.37
CA GLU A 823 33.56 20.26 14.02
C GLU A 823 33.75 20.24 15.54
N ARG A 824 33.88 19.07 16.16
CA ARG A 824 34.15 18.95 17.60
C ARG A 824 35.48 19.59 17.99
N ALA A 825 36.53 19.41 17.19
CA ALA A 825 37.82 20.05 17.42
C ALA A 825 37.71 21.59 17.30
N TRP A 826 36.93 22.09 16.33
CA TRP A 826 36.65 23.52 16.18
C TRP A 826 35.87 24.08 17.38
N ILE A 827 34.79 23.44 17.81
CA ILE A 827 34.00 23.84 18.99
C ILE A 827 34.90 23.85 20.24
N SER A 828 35.74 22.83 20.41
CA SER A 828 36.67 22.74 21.52
C SER A 828 37.68 23.89 21.53
N ALA A 829 38.26 24.21 20.38
CA ALA A 829 39.23 25.29 20.23
C ALA A 829 38.58 26.69 20.40
N TYR A 830 37.37 26.88 19.89
CA TYR A 830 36.68 28.17 19.89
C TYR A 830 36.00 28.49 21.23
N PHE A 831 35.30 27.52 21.82
CA PHE A 831 34.52 27.70 23.05
C PHE A 831 35.22 27.18 24.32
N GLY A 832 36.42 26.60 24.20
CA GLY A 832 37.19 26.08 25.34
C GLY A 832 36.58 24.81 25.96
N VAL A 833 35.74 24.09 25.23
CA VAL A 833 35.14 22.83 25.66
C VAL A 833 36.16 21.70 25.55
N SER A 834 36.12 20.73 26.48
CA SER A 834 36.99 19.55 26.38
C SER A 834 36.70 18.76 25.11
N ALA A 835 37.73 18.48 24.30
CA ALA A 835 37.62 17.64 23.11
C ALA A 835 37.33 16.15 23.41
N ARG A 836 37.30 15.77 24.70
CA ARG A 836 37.00 14.40 25.11
C ARG A 836 35.55 14.07 24.81
N GLU A 837 35.37 13.05 23.97
CA GLU A 837 34.09 12.39 23.78
C GLU A 837 33.88 11.33 24.87
N TRP A 838 32.77 11.46 25.60
CA TRP A 838 32.31 10.43 26.52
C TRP A 838 31.37 9.46 25.81
N VAL A 839 31.53 8.17 26.08
CA VAL A 839 30.61 7.13 25.58
C VAL A 839 29.68 6.75 26.74
N GLY A 840 28.45 7.25 26.68
CA GLY A 840 27.43 7.04 27.70
C GLY A 840 26.60 5.77 27.51
N ALA A 841 25.99 5.30 28.60
CA ALA A 841 24.97 4.26 28.54
C ALA A 841 23.79 4.68 27.64
N PRO A 842 23.16 3.76 26.89
CA PRO A 842 21.92 4.05 26.19
C PRO A 842 20.85 4.55 27.15
N GLY A 843 20.11 5.60 26.74
CA GLY A 843 19.12 6.26 27.57
C GLY A 843 19.68 7.34 28.51
N VAL A 844 20.99 7.56 28.56
CA VAL A 844 21.57 8.68 29.32
C VAL A 844 21.15 10.04 28.74
N LEU A 845 20.88 10.13 27.43
CA LEU A 845 20.44 11.34 26.75
C LEU A 845 18.91 11.47 26.64
N SER A 846 18.15 10.45 27.03
CA SER A 846 16.69 10.35 26.85
C SER A 846 15.85 11.52 27.40
N ALA A 847 16.36 12.23 28.41
CA ALA A 847 15.68 13.37 29.04
C ALA A 847 15.82 14.66 28.24
N LEU A 848 16.65 14.66 27.19
CA LEU A 848 16.99 15.83 26.39
C LEU A 848 16.32 15.75 25.02
N ARG A 849 16.25 16.90 24.33
CA ARG A 849 15.70 17.01 22.98
C ARG A 849 16.68 17.77 22.08
N PRO A 850 16.77 17.43 20.78
CA PRO A 850 17.49 18.24 19.81
C PRO A 850 16.86 19.63 19.71
N ARG A 851 17.69 20.65 19.56
CA ARG A 851 17.23 21.99 19.21
C ARG A 851 17.20 22.11 17.68
N PHE A 852 16.04 22.40 17.11
CA PHE A 852 15.88 22.59 15.67
C PHE A 852 15.87 24.08 15.30
N GLU A 853 16.50 24.41 14.17
CA GLU A 853 16.30 25.70 13.52
C GLU A 853 15.09 25.65 12.58
N ARG A 854 14.55 26.83 12.22
CA ARG A 854 13.34 26.94 11.37
C ARG A 854 13.55 26.31 10.00
N ILE A 855 14.69 26.56 9.35
CA ILE A 855 15.03 26.00 8.05
C ILE A 855 16.37 25.29 8.18
N MET A 856 16.47 24.06 7.69
CA MET A 856 17.67 23.25 7.81
C MET A 856 17.93 22.47 6.53
N ARG A 857 19.18 22.02 6.36
CA ARG A 857 19.57 21.06 5.33
C ARG A 857 19.61 19.66 5.96
N ALA A 858 18.84 18.72 5.45
CA ALA A 858 18.94 17.32 5.86
C ALA A 858 20.25 16.70 5.36
N ALA A 859 20.71 15.64 6.02
CA ALA A 859 21.94 14.92 5.65
C ALA A 859 21.92 14.36 4.20
N ASP A 860 20.74 14.11 3.63
CA ASP A 860 20.58 13.69 2.23
C ASP A 860 20.65 14.84 1.21
N GLY A 861 20.87 16.06 1.69
CA GLY A 861 20.96 17.29 0.90
C GLY A 861 19.62 17.96 0.61
N SER A 862 18.49 17.39 1.06
CA SER A 862 17.18 18.04 0.95
C SER A 862 17.01 19.18 1.95
N PHE A 863 16.10 20.10 1.66
CA PHE A 863 15.81 21.24 2.53
C PHE A 863 14.52 20.98 3.31
N VAL A 864 14.52 21.33 4.58
CA VAL A 864 13.42 21.06 5.51
C VAL A 864 13.03 22.34 6.23
N LEU A 865 11.73 22.61 6.28
CA LEU A 865 11.12 23.64 7.11
C LEU A 865 10.50 22.98 8.34
N VAL A 866 10.84 23.46 9.53
CA VAL A 866 10.27 23.00 10.80
C VAL A 866 9.22 23.99 11.29
N ASP A 867 8.08 23.44 11.66
CA ASP A 867 6.93 24.18 12.19
C ASP A 867 6.44 23.47 13.45
N GLY A 868 6.94 23.90 14.62
CA GLY A 868 6.74 23.20 15.88
C GLY A 868 7.31 21.77 15.85
N THR A 869 6.43 20.77 15.94
CA THR A 869 6.81 19.34 15.92
C THR A 869 6.64 18.67 14.55
N VAL A 870 6.25 19.44 13.51
CA VAL A 870 6.12 18.94 12.14
C VAL A 870 7.22 19.49 11.24
N ARG A 871 7.48 18.79 10.13
CA ARG A 871 8.43 19.19 9.10
C ARG A 871 7.80 19.15 7.71
N TYR A 872 8.17 20.10 6.85
CA TYR A 872 7.80 20.16 5.43
C TYR A 872 9.05 20.09 4.56
N ARG A 873 8.95 19.41 3.42
CA ARG A 873 10.01 19.33 2.42
C ARG A 873 9.98 20.56 1.53
N LEU A 874 11.15 21.14 1.28
CA LEU A 874 11.34 22.23 0.32
C LEU A 874 12.08 21.69 -0.91
N ASP A 875 11.53 21.97 -2.08
CA ASP A 875 11.95 21.38 -3.35
C ASP A 875 13.16 22.10 -3.97
N SER A 876 13.43 23.34 -3.55
CA SER A 876 14.55 24.12 -4.11
C SER A 876 15.06 25.20 -3.17
N CYS A 877 16.26 25.69 -3.46
CA CYS A 877 16.82 26.87 -2.80
C CYS A 877 15.98 28.14 -3.01
N ASN A 878 15.16 28.20 -4.07
CA ASN A 878 14.23 29.32 -4.28
C ASN A 878 13.16 29.35 -3.17
N GLN A 879 12.62 28.20 -2.76
CA GLN A 879 11.66 28.14 -1.64
C GLN A 879 12.30 28.51 -0.30
N VAL A 880 13.59 28.19 -0.10
CA VAL A 880 14.34 28.65 1.08
C VAL A 880 14.42 30.18 1.09
N ARG A 881 14.68 30.81 -0.07
CA ARG A 881 14.70 32.27 -0.22
C ARG A 881 13.31 32.90 -0.02
N ASP A 882 12.26 32.26 -0.51
CA ASP A 882 10.88 32.71 -0.30
C ASP A 882 10.50 32.74 1.19
N LEU A 883 11.12 31.90 2.01
CA LEU A 883 11.02 31.87 3.47
C LEU A 883 12.06 32.77 4.19
N GLY A 884 12.84 33.55 3.43
CA GLY A 884 13.85 34.48 3.95
C GLY A 884 15.18 33.83 4.39
N GLY A 885 15.45 32.59 3.98
CA GLY A 885 16.69 31.87 4.28
C GLY A 885 17.78 32.01 3.21
N VAL A 886 19.01 31.63 3.56
CA VAL A 886 20.19 31.56 2.68
C VAL A 886 20.71 30.11 2.67
N CYS A 887 20.69 29.45 1.51
CA CYS A 887 20.89 28.00 1.40
C CYS A 887 22.29 27.53 1.78
N GLU A 888 23.30 28.37 1.52
CA GLU A 888 24.71 28.10 1.74
C GLU A 888 25.08 28.09 3.24
N THR A 889 24.26 28.75 4.07
CA THR A 889 24.52 28.90 5.51
C THR A 889 23.58 28.09 6.38
N LEU A 890 22.72 27.24 5.79
CA LEU A 890 21.79 26.44 6.58
C LEU A 890 22.54 25.39 7.41
N PRO A 891 22.18 25.23 8.70
CA PRO A 891 22.72 24.15 9.50
C PRO A 891 22.29 22.79 8.93
N THR A 892 23.19 21.81 9.02
CA THR A 892 22.88 20.45 8.62
C THR A 892 22.30 19.69 9.81
N VAL A 893 21.21 18.95 9.59
CA VAL A 893 20.55 18.14 10.61
C VAL A 893 20.56 16.66 10.21
N SER A 894 20.84 15.79 11.17
CA SER A 894 20.92 14.36 10.92
C SER A 894 19.52 13.76 10.67
N SER A 895 19.46 12.65 9.93
CA SER A 895 18.21 11.91 9.74
C SER A 895 17.64 11.38 11.07
N ALA A 896 18.50 11.13 12.06
CA ALA A 896 18.10 10.70 13.41
C ALA A 896 17.41 11.84 14.18
N ASP A 897 17.92 13.07 14.08
CA ASP A 897 17.29 14.23 14.69
C ASP A 897 15.98 14.58 13.99
N LEU A 898 15.94 14.49 12.66
CA LEU A 898 14.71 14.71 11.90
C LEU A 898 13.61 13.69 12.22
N ALA A 899 13.93 12.52 12.77
CA ALA A 899 12.95 11.52 13.20
C ALA A 899 12.12 11.96 14.43
N TYR A 900 12.56 12.98 15.17
CA TYR A 900 11.76 13.59 16.24
C TYR A 900 10.60 14.47 15.70
N LEU A 901 10.56 14.74 14.39
CA LEU A 901 9.56 15.59 13.74
C LEU A 901 8.66 14.79 12.80
N THR A 902 7.37 15.15 12.72
CA THR A 902 6.39 14.50 11.84
C THR A 902 6.43 15.09 10.42
N ASP A 903 6.67 14.25 9.41
CA ASP A 903 6.73 14.68 8.00
C ASP A 903 5.34 14.96 7.40
N ARG A 904 5.16 16.14 6.81
CA ARG A 904 3.90 16.59 6.18
C ARG A 904 3.99 16.74 4.66
N GLY A 905 5.09 16.30 4.04
CA GLY A 905 5.27 16.36 2.60
C GLY A 905 5.76 17.74 2.10
N PRO A 906 5.64 18.02 0.78
CA PRO A 906 6.18 19.24 0.19
C PRO A 906 5.38 20.49 0.58
N LEU A 907 6.10 21.59 0.81
CA LEU A 907 5.50 22.91 1.03
C LEU A 907 5.05 23.52 -0.30
N THR A 908 3.81 23.98 -0.38
CA THR A 908 3.31 24.74 -1.54
C THR A 908 3.66 26.22 -1.43
N ALA A 909 3.67 26.94 -2.56
CA ALA A 909 3.94 28.38 -2.59
C ALA A 909 2.90 29.20 -1.80
N VAL A 910 1.65 28.72 -1.74
CA VAL A 910 0.59 29.31 -0.94
C VAL A 910 0.38 28.47 0.32
N VAL A 911 0.35 29.13 1.48
CA VAL A 911 0.06 28.50 2.77
C VAL A 911 -1.19 29.10 3.40
N GLN A 912 -1.85 28.35 4.28
CA GLN A 912 -3.02 28.81 5.03
C GLN A 912 -2.75 28.70 6.52
N ALA A 913 -2.93 29.82 7.22
CA ALA A 913 -2.87 29.86 8.68
C ALA A 913 -4.18 29.30 9.28
N PRO A 914 -4.19 28.93 10.57
CA PRO A 914 -5.37 28.34 11.20
C PRO A 914 -6.61 29.24 11.22
N ASP A 915 -6.43 30.56 11.06
CA ASP A 915 -7.49 31.55 10.92
C ASP A 915 -8.20 31.53 9.55
N GLY A 916 -7.73 30.71 8.62
CA GLY A 916 -8.28 30.57 7.26
C GLY A 916 -7.69 31.54 6.24
N VAL A 917 -6.78 32.44 6.64
CA VAL A 917 -6.14 33.40 5.73
C VAL A 917 -5.07 32.69 4.91
N ARG A 918 -5.07 32.97 3.60
CA ARG A 918 -4.14 32.38 2.64
C ARG A 918 -3.03 33.37 2.29
N TRP A 919 -1.80 32.89 2.30
CA TRP A 919 -0.60 33.67 2.14
C TRP A 919 0.29 33.06 1.06
N LEU A 920 0.63 33.84 0.03
CA LEU A 920 1.72 33.52 -0.88
C LEU A 920 3.04 33.87 -0.19
N LEU A 921 3.95 32.91 -0.14
CA LEU A 921 5.29 33.09 0.39
C LEU A 921 6.23 33.46 -0.76
N GLN A 922 6.86 34.63 -0.68
CA GLN A 922 7.73 35.12 -1.74
C GLN A 922 8.73 36.15 -1.21
N ASP A 923 10.01 36.00 -1.56
CA ASP A 923 11.09 36.94 -1.21
C ASP A 923 11.15 37.29 0.29
N GLY A 924 10.92 36.30 1.17
CA GLY A 924 10.93 36.49 2.63
C GLY A 924 9.72 37.23 3.19
N LYS A 925 8.68 37.44 2.38
CA LYS A 925 7.42 38.09 2.78
C LYS A 925 6.23 37.16 2.63
N ARG A 926 5.23 37.38 3.49
CA ARG A 926 3.88 36.81 3.34
C ARG A 926 2.97 37.82 2.64
N ARG A 927 2.29 37.40 1.57
CA ARG A 927 1.36 38.24 0.80
C ARG A 927 -0.02 37.62 0.80
N GLU A 928 -1.01 38.30 1.35
CA GLU A 928 -2.37 37.75 1.44
C GLU A 928 -2.98 37.54 0.05
N VAL A 929 -3.65 36.39 -0.15
CA VAL A 929 -4.31 36.02 -1.40
C VAL A 929 -5.79 35.72 -1.13
N PRO A 930 -6.67 36.73 -1.23
CA PRO A 930 -8.08 36.54 -0.94
C PRO A 930 -8.80 35.71 -2.01
N ALA A 931 -8.29 35.64 -3.24
CA ALA A 931 -8.82 34.79 -4.31
C ALA A 931 -7.69 34.09 -5.08
N LEU A 932 -7.64 32.75 -4.98
CA LEU A 932 -6.59 31.93 -5.61
C LEU A 932 -6.61 31.99 -7.15
N SER A 933 -7.76 32.28 -7.76
CA SER A 933 -7.89 32.44 -9.22
C SER A 933 -6.97 33.52 -9.79
N ILE A 934 -6.58 34.51 -8.98
CA ILE A 934 -5.65 35.57 -9.38
C ILE A 934 -4.25 35.01 -9.67
N LEU A 935 -3.88 33.89 -9.03
CA LEU A 935 -2.54 33.29 -9.16
C LEU A 935 -2.30 32.63 -10.52
N ALA A 936 -3.36 32.18 -11.20
CA ALA A 936 -3.27 31.53 -12.50
C ALA A 936 -2.60 32.40 -13.57
N ARG A 937 -2.82 33.73 -13.52
CA ARG A 937 -2.21 34.70 -14.45
C ARG A 937 -0.69 34.83 -14.27
N TYR A 938 -0.16 34.33 -13.16
CA TYR A 938 1.26 34.32 -12.82
C TYR A 938 1.89 32.92 -12.91
N GLY A 939 1.13 31.91 -13.37
CA GLY A 939 1.61 30.52 -13.43
C GLY A 939 1.81 29.86 -12.06
N ILE A 940 1.26 30.44 -10.99
CA ILE A 940 1.38 29.90 -9.63
C ILE A 940 0.19 28.97 -9.36
N SER A 941 0.48 27.79 -8.80
CA SER A 941 -0.53 26.79 -8.43
C SER A 941 -1.47 27.30 -7.33
N ASP A 942 -2.74 26.88 -7.39
CA ASP A 942 -3.77 27.10 -6.38
C ASP A 942 -3.72 26.12 -5.20
N ARG A 943 -2.71 25.25 -5.13
CA ARG A 943 -2.53 24.32 -4.01
C ARG A 943 -2.11 25.05 -2.73
N VAL A 944 -2.67 24.62 -1.62
CA VAL A 944 -2.51 25.25 -0.30
C VAL A 944 -2.03 24.23 0.73
N THR A 945 -0.98 24.58 1.48
CA THR A 945 -0.51 23.82 2.65
C THR A 945 -0.93 24.54 3.93
N VAL A 946 -1.55 23.82 4.87
CA VAL A 946 -1.92 24.37 6.18
C VAL A 946 -0.70 24.38 7.09
N VAL A 947 -0.43 25.51 7.74
CA VAL A 947 0.74 25.71 8.61
C VAL A 947 0.36 26.44 9.90
N SER A 948 1.27 26.54 10.88
CA SER A 948 1.01 27.27 12.12
C SER A 948 0.98 28.79 11.93
N ALA A 949 0.31 29.46 12.87
CA ALA A 949 0.32 30.92 12.95
C ALA A 949 1.72 31.48 13.25
N GLU A 950 2.58 30.74 13.95
CA GLU A 950 3.95 31.15 14.30
C GLU A 950 4.83 31.20 13.06
N LEU A 951 4.76 30.18 12.21
CA LEU A 951 5.52 30.14 10.96
C LEU A 951 5.16 31.32 10.05
N VAL A 952 3.86 31.54 9.83
CA VAL A 952 3.38 32.67 9.03
C VAL A 952 3.79 33.98 9.71
N GLY A 953 3.59 34.07 11.03
CA GLY A 953 3.94 35.18 11.91
C GLY A 953 5.38 35.68 11.74
N ALA A 954 6.31 34.76 11.49
CA ALA A 954 7.75 35.03 11.42
C ALA A 954 8.24 35.64 10.09
N LEU A 955 7.35 35.85 9.12
CA LEU A 955 7.64 36.55 7.85
C LEU A 955 7.00 37.94 7.84
N ALA A 956 7.69 38.92 7.26
CA ALA A 956 7.14 40.26 7.13
C ALA A 956 5.95 40.30 6.16
N VAL A 957 4.96 41.15 6.42
CA VAL A 957 3.82 41.35 5.51
C VAL A 957 4.29 42.14 4.27
N GLY A 958 3.94 41.66 3.09
CA GLY A 958 4.15 42.35 1.81
C GLY A 958 2.83 42.72 1.14
N ASP A 959 2.91 43.45 0.02
CA ASP A 959 1.73 43.81 -0.78
C ASP A 959 0.90 42.55 -1.11
N PRO A 960 -0.41 42.54 -0.78
CA PRO A 960 -1.29 41.41 -1.05
C PRO A 960 -1.52 41.22 -2.55
N VAL A 961 -1.83 39.99 -2.95
CA VAL A 961 -2.07 39.63 -4.35
C VAL A 961 -3.56 39.78 -4.64
N ILE A 962 -3.94 40.99 -5.05
CA ILE A 962 -5.34 41.41 -5.25
C ILE A 962 -5.60 41.91 -6.67
N ALA A 963 -6.88 41.95 -7.05
CA ALA A 963 -7.35 42.55 -8.32
C ALA A 963 -7.90 43.97 -8.07
N ALA A 964 -8.29 44.68 -9.13
CA ALA A 964 -9.05 45.91 -8.96
C ALA A 964 -10.39 45.61 -8.25
N GLY A 965 -10.81 46.44 -7.31
CA GLY A 965 -11.99 46.24 -6.48
C GLY A 965 -11.91 46.93 -5.11
N ALA A 966 -12.92 46.71 -4.27
CA ALA A 966 -12.99 47.26 -2.92
C ALA A 966 -12.62 46.22 -1.85
N TYR A 967 -11.88 46.64 -0.82
CA TYR A 967 -11.34 45.78 0.22
C TYR A 967 -11.58 46.37 1.61
N SER A 968 -11.71 45.51 2.62
CA SER A 968 -11.86 45.93 4.02
C SER A 968 -11.15 45.03 5.01
N ASP A 969 -10.68 45.61 6.12
CA ASP A 969 -10.14 44.88 7.28
C ASP A 969 -11.25 44.27 8.17
N GLY A 970 -12.51 44.58 7.88
CA GLY A 970 -13.68 44.16 8.66
C GLY A 970 -13.93 44.99 9.91
N VAL A 971 -13.20 46.10 10.12
CA VAL A 971 -13.40 47.04 11.23
C VAL A 971 -13.77 48.42 10.67
N ASN A 972 -12.78 49.21 10.29
CA ASN A 972 -12.97 50.59 9.83
C ASN A 972 -12.18 50.93 8.56
N GLY A 973 -11.19 50.11 8.20
CA GLY A 973 -10.37 50.27 7.03
C GLY A 973 -11.11 49.80 5.78
N PHE A 974 -11.23 50.70 4.80
CA PHE A 974 -11.79 50.39 3.48
C PHE A 974 -10.89 51.01 2.41
N ARG A 975 -10.49 50.20 1.44
CA ARG A 975 -9.60 50.61 0.35
C ARG A 975 -10.13 50.16 -0.99
N VAL A 976 -10.18 51.07 -1.94
CA VAL A 976 -10.45 50.77 -3.35
C VAL A 976 -9.12 50.71 -4.09
N VAL A 977 -8.95 49.66 -4.90
CA VAL A 977 -7.83 49.52 -5.82
C VAL A 977 -8.37 49.56 -7.24
N THR A 978 -7.82 50.45 -8.07
CA THR A 978 -8.25 50.62 -9.47
C THR A 978 -7.35 49.80 -10.41
N GLU A 979 -7.79 49.56 -11.66
CA GLU A 979 -6.91 48.91 -12.66
C GLU A 979 -5.66 49.74 -12.99
N GLY A 980 -5.69 51.05 -12.74
CA GLY A 980 -4.53 51.92 -12.83
C GLY A 980 -3.49 51.73 -11.71
N GLY A 981 -3.79 50.91 -10.69
CA GLY A 981 -2.95 50.68 -9.52
C GLY A 981 -3.06 51.76 -8.43
N GLU A 982 -3.98 52.72 -8.60
CA GLU A 982 -4.27 53.74 -7.58
C GLU A 982 -5.03 53.11 -6.41
N ARG A 983 -4.83 53.65 -5.20
CA ARG A 983 -5.34 53.08 -3.95
C ARG A 983 -6.07 54.16 -3.16
N TRP A 984 -7.38 54.12 -3.08
CA TRP A 984 -8.17 55.19 -2.46
C TRP A 984 -8.80 54.73 -1.14
N ASP A 985 -8.69 55.53 -0.09
CA ASP A 985 -9.45 55.31 1.14
C ASP A 985 -10.92 55.65 0.91
N LEU A 986 -11.82 54.79 1.37
CA LEU A 986 -13.26 54.95 1.17
C LEU A 986 -13.89 55.70 2.37
N PRO A 987 -14.26 56.99 2.23
CA PRO A 987 -14.85 57.77 3.32
C PRO A 987 -16.24 57.22 3.70
N ALA A 988 -16.71 57.51 4.91
CA ALA A 988 -18.00 57.00 5.41
C ALA A 988 -19.18 57.28 4.45
N ALA A 989 -19.23 58.48 3.88
CA ALA A 989 -20.25 58.87 2.90
C ALA A 989 -20.23 58.02 1.61
N ALA A 990 -19.08 57.44 1.26
CA ALA A 990 -18.92 56.62 0.06
C ALA A 990 -19.20 55.12 0.29
N ARG A 991 -19.50 54.70 1.52
CA ARG A 991 -19.78 53.29 1.88
C ARG A 991 -21.23 52.91 1.58
N THR A 992 -21.66 53.17 0.35
CA THR A 992 -23.03 52.85 -0.07
C THR A 992 -23.23 51.35 -0.31
N PRO A 993 -24.46 50.82 -0.24
CA PRO A 993 -24.74 49.40 -0.45
C PRO A 993 -24.14 48.84 -1.75
N GLY A 994 -24.21 49.58 -2.86
CA GLY A 994 -23.64 49.17 -4.15
C GLY A 994 -22.11 49.10 -4.14
N VAL A 995 -21.43 49.93 -3.36
CA VAL A 995 -19.97 49.86 -3.17
C VAL A 995 -19.59 48.72 -2.22
N LEU A 996 -20.38 48.50 -1.17
CA LEU A 996 -20.11 47.46 -0.16
C LEU A 996 -20.40 46.04 -0.65
N ALA A 997 -21.33 45.86 -1.60
CA ALA A 997 -21.74 44.55 -2.11
C ALA A 997 -20.59 43.72 -2.73
N GLY A 998 -19.53 44.37 -3.20
CA GLY A 998 -18.35 43.73 -3.81
C GLY A 998 -17.10 43.73 -2.95
N VAL A 999 -17.19 44.09 -1.66
CA VAL A 999 -16.01 44.25 -0.79
C VAL A 999 -15.42 42.89 -0.41
N VAL A 1000 -14.13 42.72 -0.67
CA VAL A 1000 -13.36 41.53 -0.30
C VAL A 1000 -12.61 41.78 1.00
N ARG A 1001 -12.65 40.82 1.93
CA ARG A 1001 -11.96 40.95 3.21
C ARG A 1001 -10.45 40.73 3.05
N LEU A 1002 -9.67 41.60 3.71
CA LEU A 1002 -8.24 41.44 3.95
C LEU A 1002 -7.96 41.48 5.45
N THR A 1003 -6.78 41.02 5.86
CA THR A 1003 -6.25 41.31 7.20
C THR A 1003 -5.86 42.79 7.32
N ALA A 1004 -5.90 43.33 8.54
CA ALA A 1004 -5.55 44.72 8.81
C ALA A 1004 -4.11 45.04 8.35
N ASP A 1005 -3.15 44.15 8.61
CA ASP A 1005 -1.77 44.33 8.17
C ASP A 1005 -1.63 44.37 6.64
N SER A 1006 -2.31 43.47 5.91
CA SER A 1006 -2.28 43.46 4.44
C SER A 1006 -2.97 44.68 3.85
N LEU A 1007 -4.05 45.15 4.46
CA LEU A 1007 -4.69 46.40 4.06
C LEU A 1007 -3.73 47.58 4.31
N ASN A 1008 -3.10 47.67 5.49
CA ASN A 1008 -2.14 48.71 5.84
C ASN A 1008 -0.89 48.72 4.96
N ALA A 1009 -0.44 47.56 4.48
CA ALA A 1009 0.64 47.43 3.51
C ALA A 1009 0.32 48.04 2.13
N GLN A 1010 -0.90 48.56 1.91
CA GLN A 1010 -1.35 49.18 0.67
C GLN A 1010 -1.64 50.67 0.83
N PRO A 1011 -0.68 51.54 1.20
CA PRO A 1011 -0.96 52.94 1.55
C PRO A 1011 -1.81 53.64 0.47
N ALA A 1012 -2.82 54.38 0.93
CA ALA A 1012 -3.72 55.10 0.02
C ALA A 1012 -3.01 56.30 -0.62
N THR A 1013 -3.32 56.54 -1.89
CA THR A 1013 -2.96 57.72 -2.66
C THR A 1013 -3.82 58.94 -2.31
N GLY A 1014 -4.99 58.73 -1.68
CA GLY A 1014 -5.88 59.78 -1.22
C GLY A 1014 -7.24 59.24 -0.77
N VAL A 1015 -8.18 60.13 -0.44
CA VAL A 1015 -9.57 59.79 -0.12
C VAL A 1015 -10.39 59.78 -1.42
N LEU A 1016 -11.18 58.73 -1.66
CA LEU A 1016 -12.03 58.66 -2.85
C LEU A 1016 -13.10 59.77 -2.78
N PRO A 1017 -13.16 60.69 -3.77
CA PRO A 1017 -14.16 61.75 -3.77
C PRO A 1017 -15.58 61.16 -3.98
N LEU A 1018 -16.63 61.95 -3.71
CA LEU A 1018 -18.02 61.58 -4.04
C LEU A 1018 -18.43 62.04 -5.45
N ARG A 1019 -17.59 62.89 -6.05
CA ARG A 1019 -17.74 63.49 -7.37
C ARG A 1019 -16.38 63.48 -8.06
N MET A 1020 -16.29 62.85 -9.22
CA MET A 1020 -15.02 62.78 -9.93
C MET A 1020 -15.16 62.94 -11.42
N THR A 1021 -14.07 63.39 -12.05
CA THR A 1021 -13.93 63.38 -13.50
C THR A 1021 -12.82 62.43 -13.91
N SER A 1022 -13.09 61.61 -14.93
CA SER A 1022 -12.10 60.72 -15.53
C SER A 1022 -12.32 60.67 -17.04
N GLU A 1023 -11.24 60.84 -17.81
CA GLU A 1023 -11.27 60.89 -19.28
C GLU A 1023 -12.32 61.86 -19.86
N GLY A 1024 -12.51 63.01 -19.21
CA GLY A 1024 -13.47 64.05 -19.63
C GLY A 1024 -14.95 63.76 -19.30
N ASN A 1025 -15.25 62.64 -18.62
CA ASN A 1025 -16.59 62.31 -18.14
C ASN A 1025 -16.72 62.61 -16.65
N ALA A 1026 -17.86 63.13 -16.21
CA ALA A 1026 -18.18 63.32 -14.79
C ALA A 1026 -18.97 62.14 -14.22
N TYR A 1027 -18.69 61.82 -12.97
CA TYR A 1027 -19.34 60.75 -12.23
C TYR A 1027 -19.72 61.23 -10.83
N VAL A 1028 -20.89 60.81 -10.38
CA VAL A 1028 -21.35 60.99 -9.00
C VAL A 1028 -21.67 59.64 -8.38
N LEU A 1029 -21.40 59.51 -7.07
CA LEU A 1029 -21.63 58.28 -6.35
C LEU A 1029 -23.11 58.14 -5.95
N THR A 1030 -23.75 57.08 -6.42
CA THR A 1030 -25.10 56.66 -6.01
C THR A 1030 -25.06 55.52 -5.00
N VAL A 1031 -26.21 55.20 -4.42
CA VAL A 1031 -26.37 53.99 -3.60
C VAL A 1031 -26.16 52.70 -4.40
N ASP A 1032 -26.34 52.76 -5.72
CA ASP A 1032 -26.21 51.63 -6.65
C ASP A 1032 -24.79 51.53 -7.27
N GLY A 1033 -23.93 52.53 -7.08
CA GLY A 1033 -22.60 52.64 -7.70
C GLY A 1033 -22.36 53.99 -8.38
N TRP A 1034 -21.31 54.10 -9.19
CA TRP A 1034 -20.93 55.33 -9.86
C TRP A 1034 -21.77 55.59 -11.11
N LEU A 1035 -22.50 56.71 -11.10
CA LEU A 1035 -23.36 57.14 -12.20
C LEU A 1035 -22.62 58.18 -13.04
N GLY A 1036 -22.43 57.90 -14.33
CA GLY A 1036 -21.94 58.90 -15.27
C GLY A 1036 -22.99 59.98 -15.50
N VAL A 1037 -22.62 61.26 -15.42
CA VAL A 1037 -23.51 62.40 -15.57
C VAL A 1037 -22.94 63.45 -16.52
N PRO A 1038 -23.78 64.29 -17.16
CA PRO A 1038 -23.30 65.45 -17.90
C PRO A 1038 -22.69 66.47 -16.94
N THR A 1039 -21.49 66.99 -17.27
CA THR A 1039 -20.76 67.96 -16.45
C THR A 1039 -21.51 69.28 -16.27
N ASP A 1040 -22.23 69.71 -17.30
CA ASP A 1040 -23.06 70.92 -17.32
C ASP A 1040 -24.35 70.77 -16.49
N ALA A 1041 -24.91 69.56 -16.39
CA ALA A 1041 -26.16 69.32 -15.66
C ALA A 1041 -26.05 69.57 -14.14
N MET A 1042 -24.86 69.42 -13.57
CA MET A 1042 -24.60 69.53 -12.12
C MET A 1042 -24.26 70.96 -11.65
N GLY A 1043 -24.30 71.95 -12.54
CA GLY A 1043 -24.07 73.36 -12.19
C GLY A 1043 -22.66 73.68 -11.70
N SER A 1044 -22.52 74.41 -10.59
CA SER A 1044 -21.23 74.88 -10.03
C SER A 1044 -20.53 73.89 -9.11
N LEU A 1045 -20.97 72.62 -9.06
CA LEU A 1045 -20.38 71.61 -8.18
C LEU A 1045 -18.96 71.23 -8.64
N VAL A 1046 -18.05 71.07 -7.68
CA VAL A 1046 -16.64 70.77 -7.94
C VAL A 1046 -16.44 69.26 -8.06
N PHE A 1047 -15.81 68.84 -9.17
CA PHE A 1047 -15.41 67.46 -9.43
C PHE A 1047 -13.90 67.30 -9.29
N THR A 1048 -13.47 66.25 -8.60
CA THR A 1048 -12.05 65.91 -8.46
C THR A 1048 -11.60 65.10 -9.67
N ALA A 1049 -10.60 65.58 -10.41
CA ALA A 1049 -10.02 64.81 -11.50
C ALA A 1049 -9.25 63.60 -10.94
N ILE A 1050 -9.55 62.41 -11.45
CA ILE A 1050 -8.84 61.17 -11.18
C ILE A 1050 -8.16 60.67 -12.47
N GLY A 1051 -7.14 59.82 -12.35
CA GLY A 1051 -6.40 59.30 -13.50
C GLY A 1051 -7.31 58.61 -14.54
N ALA A 1052 -6.81 58.44 -15.77
CA ALA A 1052 -7.58 57.88 -16.90
C ALA A 1052 -8.20 56.49 -16.62
N LYS A 1053 -7.56 55.69 -15.77
CA LYS A 1053 -8.05 54.37 -15.31
C LYS A 1053 -8.53 54.36 -13.86
N GLY A 1054 -8.71 55.54 -13.25
CA GLY A 1054 -9.05 55.69 -11.83
C GLY A 1054 -10.48 55.25 -11.50
N TRP A 1055 -11.35 55.10 -12.50
CA TRP A 1055 -12.72 54.62 -12.30
C TRP A 1055 -12.89 53.12 -12.60
N THR A 1056 -11.91 52.50 -13.26
CA THR A 1056 -11.99 51.11 -13.72
C THR A 1056 -11.80 50.15 -12.53
N GLY A 1057 -12.81 49.31 -12.30
CA GLY A 1057 -12.89 48.42 -11.13
C GLY A 1057 -13.83 48.92 -10.02
N LEU A 1058 -14.38 50.14 -10.15
CA LEU A 1058 -15.47 50.62 -9.32
C LEU A 1058 -16.84 50.17 -9.86
N PRO A 1059 -17.83 49.89 -8.98
CA PRO A 1059 -19.16 49.48 -9.42
C PRO A 1059 -19.84 50.63 -10.17
N SER A 1060 -20.38 50.34 -11.37
CA SER A 1060 -21.08 51.33 -12.19
C SER A 1060 -22.59 51.23 -12.00
N ALA A 1061 -23.25 52.38 -11.82
CA ALA A 1061 -24.70 52.52 -11.83
C ALA A 1061 -25.26 52.84 -13.23
N GLY A 1062 -24.41 52.86 -14.26
CA GLY A 1062 -24.76 53.27 -15.62
C GLY A 1062 -24.45 54.75 -15.87
N ARG A 1063 -25.21 55.37 -16.79
CA ARG A 1063 -25.02 56.76 -17.21
C ARG A 1063 -26.35 57.46 -17.47
N GLU A 1064 -26.47 58.69 -17.01
CA GLU A 1064 -27.52 59.62 -17.42
C GLU A 1064 -26.97 60.62 -18.45
N THR A 1065 -27.79 60.95 -19.45
CA THR A 1065 -27.43 61.86 -20.55
C THR A 1065 -28.41 63.02 -20.71
N ARG A 1066 -29.42 63.09 -19.85
CA ARG A 1066 -30.50 64.09 -19.85
C ARG A 1066 -30.73 64.57 -18.41
N PRO A 1067 -31.49 65.65 -18.18
CA PRO A 1067 -31.95 66.00 -16.84
C PRO A 1067 -32.57 64.81 -16.11
N PHE A 1068 -32.32 64.68 -14.81
CA PHE A 1068 -32.77 63.56 -13.97
C PHE A 1068 -33.13 64.02 -12.56
N PHE A 1069 -33.89 63.21 -11.83
CA PHE A 1069 -34.16 63.47 -10.41
C PHE A 1069 -33.13 62.77 -9.53
N ALA A 1070 -32.68 63.46 -8.49
CA ALA A 1070 -31.82 62.86 -7.49
C ALA A 1070 -32.12 63.39 -6.08
N ARG A 1071 -31.79 62.59 -5.07
CA ARG A 1071 -31.79 63.00 -3.66
C ARG A 1071 -30.59 62.39 -2.95
N GLU A 1072 -30.13 63.03 -1.89
CA GLU A 1072 -29.16 62.39 -1.00
C GLU A 1072 -29.81 61.29 -0.17
N SER A 1073 -29.03 60.29 0.23
CA SER A 1073 -29.55 59.11 0.92
C SER A 1073 -30.23 59.42 2.26
N ALA A 1074 -29.66 60.35 3.04
CA ALA A 1074 -30.21 60.82 4.31
C ALA A 1074 -31.30 61.91 4.15
N SER A 1075 -31.53 62.42 2.94
CA SER A 1075 -32.51 63.47 2.67
C SER A 1075 -33.73 62.95 1.91
N THR A 1076 -34.92 63.38 2.30
CA THR A 1076 -36.14 63.14 1.52
C THR A 1076 -36.35 64.19 0.42
N GLN A 1077 -35.55 65.27 0.40
CA GLN A 1077 -35.66 66.32 -0.61
C GLN A 1077 -35.17 65.82 -1.97
N VAL A 1078 -36.06 65.77 -2.95
CA VAL A 1078 -35.73 65.47 -4.34
C VAL A 1078 -35.37 66.75 -5.08
N TYR A 1079 -34.32 66.70 -5.88
CA TYR A 1079 -33.89 67.76 -6.77
C TYR A 1079 -34.02 67.31 -8.22
N LEU A 1080 -34.47 68.22 -9.09
CA LEU A 1080 -34.25 68.11 -10.53
C LEU A 1080 -32.84 68.61 -10.83
N VAL A 1081 -32.02 67.75 -11.42
CA VAL A 1081 -30.65 68.05 -11.85
C VAL A 1081 -30.68 68.47 -13.30
N SER A 1082 -30.56 69.78 -13.56
CA SER A 1082 -30.69 70.37 -14.90
C SER A 1082 -30.01 71.75 -14.99
N GLY A 1083 -28.68 71.78 -15.13
CA GLY A 1083 -27.90 73.02 -15.14
C GLY A 1083 -27.71 73.63 -13.74
N GLY A 1084 -27.90 72.82 -12.70
CA GLY A 1084 -28.04 73.22 -11.30
C GLY A 1084 -29.07 72.35 -10.57
N LEU A 1085 -29.18 72.52 -9.25
CA LEU A 1085 -30.09 71.75 -8.40
C LEU A 1085 -31.37 72.56 -8.12
N GLN A 1086 -32.52 72.06 -8.59
CA GLN A 1086 -33.82 72.69 -8.35
C GLN A 1086 -34.65 71.80 -7.42
N ALA A 1087 -35.04 72.31 -6.25
CA ALA A 1087 -35.83 71.55 -5.28
C ALA A 1087 -37.24 71.25 -5.84
N VAL A 1088 -37.63 69.97 -5.81
CA VAL A 1088 -38.96 69.51 -6.22
C VAL A 1088 -39.84 69.42 -4.97
N ALA A 1089 -40.98 70.09 -4.99
CA ALA A 1089 -41.79 70.30 -3.79
C ALA A 1089 -42.46 69.01 -3.26
N ASN A 1090 -42.92 68.12 -4.14
CA ASN A 1090 -43.58 66.86 -3.79
C ASN A 1090 -43.64 65.90 -5.01
N ASP A 1091 -44.15 64.68 -4.81
CA ASP A 1091 -44.27 63.66 -5.87
C ASP A 1091 -45.17 64.09 -7.04
N ASP A 1092 -46.18 64.92 -6.80
CA ASP A 1092 -47.06 65.42 -7.87
C ASP A 1092 -46.30 66.39 -8.78
N ALA A 1093 -45.46 67.26 -8.20
CA ALA A 1093 -44.55 68.12 -8.95
C ALA A 1093 -43.52 67.31 -9.75
N LEU A 1094 -42.98 66.22 -9.17
CA LEU A 1094 -42.08 65.30 -9.87
C LEU A 1094 -42.76 64.68 -11.10
N ARG A 1095 -43.95 64.08 -10.93
CA ARG A 1095 -44.71 63.46 -12.03
C ARG A 1095 -45.07 64.48 -13.10
N TRP A 1096 -45.42 65.72 -12.70
CA TRP A 1096 -45.70 66.80 -13.64
C TRP A 1096 -44.48 67.21 -14.45
N ILE A 1097 -43.31 67.38 -13.81
CA ILE A 1097 -42.05 67.68 -14.51
C ILE A 1097 -41.69 66.54 -15.48
N SER A 1098 -41.80 65.29 -15.05
CA SER A 1098 -41.59 64.12 -15.92
C SER A 1098 -42.47 64.12 -17.16
N ALA A 1099 -43.78 64.36 -16.98
CA ALA A 1099 -44.74 64.37 -18.09
C ALA A 1099 -44.54 65.57 -19.03
N THR A 1100 -44.16 66.73 -18.48
CA THR A 1100 -44.05 67.99 -19.24
C THR A 1100 -42.73 68.11 -19.98
N TYR A 1101 -41.63 67.68 -19.36
CA TYR A 1101 -40.26 67.88 -19.89
C TYR A 1101 -39.56 66.57 -20.29
N GLY A 1102 -40.24 65.43 -20.17
CA GLY A 1102 -39.69 64.12 -20.58
C GLY A 1102 -38.57 63.61 -19.66
N VAL A 1103 -38.50 64.09 -18.42
CA VAL A 1103 -37.51 63.67 -17.42
C VAL A 1103 -37.90 62.28 -16.87
N PRO A 1104 -37.01 61.28 -16.85
CA PRO A 1104 -37.32 59.97 -16.28
C PRO A 1104 -37.80 60.08 -14.83
N THR A 1105 -38.85 59.37 -14.46
CA THR A 1105 -39.43 59.40 -13.09
C THR A 1105 -38.52 58.74 -12.04
N ARG A 1106 -37.40 58.11 -12.45
CA ARG A 1106 -36.44 57.51 -11.52
C ARG A 1106 -35.77 58.60 -10.71
N VAL A 1107 -35.83 58.45 -9.39
CA VAL A 1107 -35.03 59.26 -8.46
C VAL A 1107 -33.76 58.49 -8.13
N TRP A 1108 -32.63 59.04 -8.55
CA TRP A 1108 -31.32 58.53 -8.16
C TRP A 1108 -31.03 58.89 -6.70
N VAL A 1109 -30.74 57.89 -5.88
CA VAL A 1109 -30.33 58.12 -4.49
C VAL A 1109 -28.81 58.23 -4.47
N LEU A 1110 -28.31 59.41 -4.16
CA LEU A 1110 -26.89 59.75 -4.12
C LEU A 1110 -26.32 59.58 -2.71
N ALA A 1111 -25.00 59.36 -2.65
CA ALA A 1111 -24.27 59.42 -1.39
C ALA A 1111 -24.43 60.81 -0.73
N ASP A 1112 -24.51 60.86 0.59
CA ASP A 1112 -24.66 62.12 1.32
C ASP A 1112 -23.44 63.03 1.10
N GLY A 1113 -23.68 64.30 0.74
CA GLY A 1113 -22.64 65.25 0.32
C GLY A 1113 -22.28 65.21 -1.16
N ALA A 1114 -22.88 64.32 -1.98
CA ALA A 1114 -22.65 64.32 -3.43
C ALA A 1114 -23.37 65.50 -4.13
N LEU A 1115 -24.45 66.03 -3.55
CA LEU A 1115 -25.20 67.17 -4.09
C LEU A 1115 -24.79 68.53 -3.49
N HIS A 1116 -23.85 68.56 -2.54
CA HIS A 1116 -23.50 69.76 -1.77
C HIS A 1116 -22.02 70.13 -1.80
#